data_AF-A0A940C085-F1
#
_entry.id   AF-A0A940C085-F1
#
_cell.length_a   1.000
_cell.length_b   1.000
_cell.length_c   1.000
_cell.angle_alpha   90.00
_cell.angle_beta   90.00
_cell.angle_gamma   90.00
#
_symmetry.space_group_name_H-M   'P 1'
#
loop_
_entity.id
_entity.type
_entity.pdbx_description
1 polymer ?
#
loop_
_entity_poly.entity_id
_entity_poly.type
_entity_poly.pdbx_seq_one_letter_code
_entity_poly.pdbx_strand_id
1 'polypeptide(L)'
;MKSNSSVQELKPILSPLTVLAFAVGTSVGWGSLVVTSNTYLKQAGPWGTVLGLLTGAAIMLLVCLNYHYLANRYPEGTGVYFFTKKIFGYDRAFLISWFVFLLYASIFWANATAVPLFVRYIFGDVFRFGYLYTIFGYEIYAGELLLTASVIALTVFIMINSKKATANAMVFLAAVFVTGISVCFIVGIIRFLSGSSGFNPSFAPDSLPIAQVAKIASVSPWAFIGFESVTHSSTEFNFPKKRVFGVLALSIIITTALYIFVTLLSVTAYPPEYGSWVEYINDLGNLSGLKALPAFYAAGYYLGGFGITLLFFSLFALIATSLISNIWALSRMMRVIGKDSILPERFTNLNKKGIPANNILFVGSISLFILFLGRSAIGWIVDVTTIIAVFLYGFVAAAAMKCAKQDNNKSSFAAGLIVLIAMFVFGVFILIPGLRSDSLSSETYLLFILWSVFGMIFFHRVISKDRARHFGKAIIVWIVLVSIILLLGILWMDKLEQESTLNVLNDFHAYHDKTVPQEILEMSESEYMDVLTKRLNMTNIKGLIVVLSLFAISVGGFLSNYFSMKKYETALKTDVETKNKHIADLQQNFVIGMLTMIESRDNSTGGHIKRTSDVVKILTEEMQKDESLELDDEFCDCIINAAPMHDIGKIAVDDAILRKPGRFTPEEYEVMKTHAKEGARILSQIVESVDNERFRQIAINMAHYHHERYDGTGYPEKLTGEEIPIEARIMAVADVYDALVSKRVYKEKMSFEEAHKIIMDGDGTQFDSKILVYFEKARPKIEEYYSSI
;
A
#
# COMPACT_ATOMS: atom_id res chain seq x y z
N MET A 1 28.49 -1.54 6.71
CA MET A 1 27.99 -2.78 6.07
C MET A 1 27.67 -3.82 7.15
N LYS A 2 26.39 -4.04 7.47
CA LYS A 2 25.87 -5.26 8.09
C LYS A 2 24.81 -5.79 7.14
N SER A 3 25.22 -6.53 6.11
CA SER A 3 24.32 -7.20 5.18
C SER A 3 24.10 -8.65 5.63
N ASN A 4 22.92 -9.17 5.28
CA ASN A 4 22.50 -10.57 5.36
C ASN A 4 22.08 -11.14 6.72
N SER A 5 21.00 -10.61 7.30
CA SER A 5 19.96 -11.54 7.79
C SER A 5 19.11 -11.94 6.57
N SER A 6 19.37 -13.11 5.99
CA SER A 6 18.43 -13.71 5.04
C SER A 6 17.07 -13.80 5.74
N VAL A 7 16.10 -12.98 5.30
CA VAL A 7 14.76 -12.98 5.88
C VAL A 7 14.20 -14.38 5.68
N GLN A 8 14.10 -15.15 6.76
CA GLN A 8 13.57 -16.52 6.67
C GLN A 8 12.19 -16.50 6.04
N GLU A 9 12.02 -17.23 4.94
CA GLU A 9 10.73 -17.38 4.30
C GLU A 9 9.90 -18.50 4.95
N LEU A 10 8.59 -18.36 4.85
CA LEU A 10 7.66 -19.38 5.33
C LEU A 10 7.78 -20.63 4.45
N LYS A 11 7.97 -21.80 5.08
CA LYS A 11 8.10 -23.07 4.37
C LYS A 11 6.72 -23.66 3.99
N PRO A 12 6.55 -24.21 2.78
CA PRO A 12 5.32 -24.89 2.36
C PRO A 12 4.87 -26.00 3.32
N ILE A 13 3.58 -26.02 3.65
CA ILE A 13 2.96 -27.03 4.53
C ILE A 13 1.47 -27.24 4.24
N LEU A 14 0.78 -26.27 3.65
CA LEU A 14 -0.67 -26.28 3.49
C LEU A 14 -1.06 -27.08 2.25
N SER A 15 -1.76 -28.20 2.47
CA SER A 15 -2.38 -29.00 1.42
C SER A 15 -3.67 -28.34 0.90
N PRO A 16 -4.20 -28.73 -0.28
CA PRO A 16 -5.49 -28.22 -0.76
C PRO A 16 -6.62 -28.38 0.26
N LEU A 17 -6.66 -29.53 0.96
CA LEU A 17 -7.65 -29.80 2.00
C LEU A 17 -7.46 -28.91 3.23
N THR A 18 -6.22 -28.66 3.62
CA THR A 18 -5.91 -27.72 4.70
C THR A 18 -6.35 -26.31 4.34
N VAL A 19 -6.05 -25.84 3.12
CA VAL A 19 -6.48 -24.52 2.64
C VAL A 19 -8.00 -24.42 2.60
N LEU A 20 -8.70 -25.48 2.15
CA LEU A 20 -10.16 -25.54 2.20
C LEU A 20 -10.69 -25.40 3.62
N ALA A 21 -10.12 -26.15 4.58
CA ALA A 21 -10.52 -26.10 5.98
C ALA A 21 -10.31 -24.72 6.61
N PHE A 22 -9.20 -24.04 6.29
CA PHE A 22 -8.99 -22.66 6.72
C PHE A 22 -10.02 -21.72 6.10
N ALA A 23 -10.24 -21.79 4.79
CA ALA A 23 -11.18 -20.91 4.09
C ALA A 23 -12.63 -21.06 4.62
N VAL A 24 -13.13 -22.29 4.74
CA VAL A 24 -14.46 -22.56 5.32
C VAL A 24 -14.50 -22.15 6.80
N GLY A 25 -13.46 -22.46 7.57
CA GLY A 25 -13.39 -22.11 8.99
C GLY A 25 -13.36 -20.61 9.28
N THR A 26 -12.79 -19.80 8.38
CA THR A 26 -12.86 -18.33 8.52
C THR A 26 -14.26 -17.81 8.19
N SER A 27 -14.88 -18.33 7.13
CA SER A 27 -16.20 -17.88 6.67
C SER A 27 -17.32 -18.25 7.63
N VAL A 28 -17.25 -19.44 8.23
CA VAL A 28 -18.29 -19.97 9.11
C VAL A 28 -17.92 -19.71 10.58
N GLY A 29 -18.75 -18.95 11.29
CA GLY A 29 -18.58 -18.58 12.71
C GLY A 29 -19.90 -18.68 13.50
N TRP A 30 -19.91 -18.36 14.80
CA TRP A 30 -21.12 -18.32 15.62
C TRP A 30 -22.28 -17.54 14.98
N GLY A 31 -21.95 -16.39 14.36
CA GLY A 31 -22.92 -15.58 13.62
C GLY A 31 -23.63 -16.36 12.53
N SER A 32 -22.95 -17.31 11.88
CA SER A 32 -23.58 -18.11 10.82
C SER A 32 -24.68 -19.05 11.31
N LEU A 33 -24.65 -19.48 12.57
CA LEU A 33 -25.74 -20.26 13.15
C LEU A 33 -26.91 -19.35 13.51
N VAL A 34 -26.63 -18.31 14.29
CA VAL A 34 -27.67 -17.46 14.90
C VAL A 34 -28.31 -16.51 13.89
N VAL A 35 -27.52 -15.84 13.06
CA VAL A 35 -28.03 -14.83 12.11
C VAL A 35 -28.88 -15.52 11.04
N THR A 36 -28.46 -16.69 10.56
CA THR A 36 -29.21 -17.42 9.53
C THR A 36 -30.50 -18.04 10.11
N SER A 37 -30.46 -18.54 11.36
CA SER A 37 -31.64 -19.13 12.02
C SER A 37 -32.56 -18.13 12.70
N ASN A 38 -32.19 -16.86 12.79
CA ASN A 38 -32.98 -15.83 13.47
C ASN A 38 -33.25 -14.67 12.51
N THR A 39 -32.26 -13.82 12.30
CA THR A 39 -32.39 -12.57 11.53
C THR A 39 -32.83 -12.83 10.09
N TYR A 40 -32.22 -13.77 9.38
CA TYR A 40 -32.54 -14.01 7.97
C TYR A 40 -33.92 -14.63 7.79
N LEU A 41 -34.29 -15.58 8.65
CA LEU A 41 -35.63 -16.17 8.64
C LEU A 41 -36.73 -15.14 8.94
N LYS A 42 -36.51 -14.22 9.91
CA LYS A 42 -37.45 -13.10 10.15
C LYS A 42 -37.62 -12.21 8.93
N GLN A 43 -36.52 -11.92 8.23
CA GLN A 43 -36.51 -10.97 7.13
C GLN A 43 -37.01 -11.54 5.80
N ALA A 44 -36.77 -12.83 5.55
CA ALA A 44 -36.93 -13.42 4.23
C ALA A 44 -37.60 -14.80 4.21
N GLY A 45 -37.88 -15.38 5.38
CA GLY A 45 -38.33 -16.76 5.50
C GLY A 45 -37.35 -17.77 4.88
N PRO A 46 -37.77 -19.05 4.78
CA PRO A 46 -36.91 -20.12 4.31
C PRO A 46 -36.42 -19.93 2.88
N TRP A 47 -37.35 -19.73 1.92
CA TRP A 47 -36.97 -19.64 0.50
C TRP A 47 -36.35 -18.30 0.13
N GLY A 48 -36.78 -17.19 0.72
CA GLY A 48 -36.13 -15.90 0.51
C GLY A 48 -34.68 -15.91 1.01
N THR A 49 -34.42 -16.57 2.15
CA THR A 49 -33.06 -16.75 2.66
C THR A 49 -32.22 -17.65 1.75
N VAL A 50 -32.74 -18.82 1.36
CA VAL A 50 -32.01 -19.75 0.47
C VAL A 50 -31.64 -19.09 -0.85
N LEU A 51 -32.60 -18.45 -1.52
CA LEU A 51 -32.36 -17.79 -2.79
C LEU A 51 -31.40 -16.61 -2.63
N GLY A 52 -31.54 -15.81 -1.57
CA GLY A 52 -30.62 -14.70 -1.28
C GLY A 52 -29.18 -15.16 -1.03
N LEU A 53 -28.99 -16.27 -0.28
CA LEU A 53 -27.68 -16.87 -0.06
C LEU A 53 -27.06 -17.41 -1.35
N LEU A 54 -27.85 -18.04 -2.23
CA LEU A 54 -27.39 -18.52 -3.53
C LEU A 54 -27.00 -17.37 -4.47
N THR A 55 -27.80 -16.30 -4.52
CA THR A 55 -27.46 -15.08 -5.27
C THR A 55 -26.18 -14.44 -4.74
N GLY A 56 -26.04 -14.34 -3.42
CA GLY A 56 -24.82 -13.86 -2.77
C GLY A 56 -23.60 -14.72 -3.11
N ALA A 57 -23.73 -16.04 -3.01
CA ALA A 57 -22.67 -16.98 -3.36
C ALA A 57 -22.22 -16.86 -4.81
N ALA A 58 -23.15 -16.63 -5.75
CA ALA A 58 -22.82 -16.39 -7.15
C ALA A 58 -21.94 -15.13 -7.34
N ILE A 59 -22.25 -14.04 -6.64
CA ILE A 59 -21.44 -12.82 -6.65
C ILE A 59 -20.07 -13.09 -6.01
N MET A 60 -20.02 -13.83 -4.91
CA MET A 60 -18.76 -14.20 -4.24
C MET A 60 -17.87 -15.11 -5.10
N LEU A 61 -18.45 -15.96 -5.95
CA LEU A 61 -17.68 -16.72 -6.94
C LEU A 61 -17.04 -15.81 -8.00
N LEU A 62 -17.68 -14.70 -8.39
CA LEU A 62 -17.04 -13.69 -9.24
C LEU A 62 -15.91 -12.96 -8.52
N VAL A 63 -16.06 -12.67 -7.22
CA VAL A 63 -14.95 -12.15 -6.38
C VAL A 63 -13.78 -13.14 -6.36
N CYS A 64 -14.07 -14.43 -6.23
CA CYS A 64 -13.07 -15.50 -6.28
C CYS A 64 -12.32 -15.53 -7.63
N LEU A 65 -13.02 -15.30 -8.76
CA LEU A 65 -12.40 -15.17 -10.08
C LEU A 65 -11.43 -13.97 -10.15
N ASN A 66 -11.79 -12.82 -9.56
CA ASN A 66 -10.90 -11.67 -9.48
C ASN A 66 -9.63 -11.98 -8.67
N TYR A 67 -9.78 -12.65 -7.53
CA TYR A 67 -8.64 -13.12 -6.74
C TYR A 67 -7.76 -14.11 -7.51
N HIS A 68 -8.37 -15.05 -8.24
CA HIS A 68 -7.65 -16.01 -9.07
C HIS A 68 -6.85 -15.32 -10.17
N TYR A 69 -7.47 -14.37 -10.87
CA TYR A 69 -6.82 -13.60 -11.92
C TYR A 69 -5.60 -12.83 -11.38
N LEU A 70 -5.76 -12.13 -10.25
CA LEU A 70 -4.67 -11.41 -9.59
C LEU A 70 -3.56 -12.34 -9.09
N ALA A 71 -3.91 -13.49 -8.51
CA ALA A 71 -2.95 -14.47 -8.01
C ALA A 71 -2.13 -15.12 -9.14
N ASN A 72 -2.73 -15.32 -10.33
CA ASN A 72 -2.00 -15.80 -11.50
C ASN A 72 -1.09 -14.73 -12.09
N ARG A 73 -1.51 -13.46 -12.08
CA ARG A 73 -0.71 -12.34 -12.57
C ARG A 73 0.47 -12.00 -11.66
N TYR A 74 0.29 -12.17 -10.35
CA TYR A 74 1.33 -11.93 -9.34
C TYR A 74 1.58 -13.19 -8.50
N PRO A 75 2.24 -14.22 -9.07
CA PRO A 75 2.49 -15.48 -8.38
C PRO A 75 3.23 -15.27 -7.07
N GLU A 76 4.23 -14.40 -7.02
CA GLU A 76 5.02 -14.09 -5.83
C GLU A 76 4.24 -13.37 -4.71
N GLY A 77 3.03 -12.90 -4.99
CA GLY A 77 2.19 -12.12 -4.09
C GLY A 77 1.33 -12.93 -3.11
N THR A 78 1.14 -12.37 -1.91
CA THR A 78 0.28 -12.93 -0.85
C THR A 78 -0.82 -11.93 -0.47
N GLY A 79 -2.07 -12.27 -0.81
CA GLY A 79 -3.27 -11.56 -0.35
C GLY A 79 -3.46 -10.13 -0.87
N VAL A 80 -4.58 -9.54 -0.44
CA VAL A 80 -5.07 -8.25 -0.98
C VAL A 80 -4.10 -7.08 -0.78
N TYR A 81 -3.37 -7.06 0.35
CA TYR A 81 -2.37 -6.03 0.62
C TYR A 81 -1.30 -5.99 -0.46
N PHE A 82 -0.78 -7.16 -0.86
CA PHE A 82 0.26 -7.24 -1.88
C PHE A 82 -0.26 -6.79 -3.25
N PHE A 83 -1.43 -7.26 -3.66
CA PHE A 83 -2.03 -6.88 -4.93
C PHE A 83 -2.28 -5.38 -5.00
N THR A 84 -2.85 -4.80 -3.94
CA THR A 84 -3.10 -3.36 -3.85
C THR A 84 -1.79 -2.57 -3.90
N LYS A 85 -0.76 -3.01 -3.17
CA LYS A 85 0.57 -2.38 -3.20
C LYS A 85 1.15 -2.34 -4.61
N LYS A 86 1.13 -3.47 -5.33
CA LYS A 86 1.70 -3.58 -6.68
C LYS A 86 0.93 -2.75 -7.72
N ILE A 87 -0.39 -2.68 -7.61
CA ILE A 87 -1.26 -2.10 -8.65
C ILE A 87 -1.57 -0.63 -8.40
N PHE A 88 -1.72 -0.26 -7.12
CA PHE A 88 -2.24 1.02 -6.68
C PHE A 88 -1.29 1.81 -5.77
N GLY A 89 -0.18 1.21 -5.35
CA GLY A 89 0.85 1.83 -4.51
C GLY A 89 0.67 1.61 -3.01
N TYR A 90 1.69 2.00 -2.25
CA TYR A 90 1.81 1.79 -0.81
C TYR A 90 0.70 2.45 0.01
N ASP A 91 0.30 3.67 -0.35
CA ASP A 91 -0.73 4.45 0.35
C ASP A 91 -2.09 3.74 0.39
N ARG A 92 -2.53 3.19 -0.75
CA ARG A 92 -3.80 2.42 -0.82
C ARG A 92 -3.64 1.04 -0.20
N ALA A 93 -2.45 0.46 -0.25
CA ALA A 93 -2.14 -0.78 0.45
C ALA A 93 -2.24 -0.64 1.97
N PHE A 94 -1.78 0.50 2.52
CA PHE A 94 -1.98 0.83 3.93
C PHE A 94 -3.46 0.85 4.29
N LEU A 95 -4.28 1.64 3.56
CA LEU A 95 -5.72 1.74 3.81
C LEU A 95 -6.40 0.37 3.85
N ILE A 96 -6.18 -0.46 2.83
CA ILE A 96 -6.83 -1.76 2.77
C ILE A 96 -6.38 -2.66 3.94
N SER A 97 -5.09 -2.65 4.29
CA SER A 97 -4.61 -3.44 5.42
C SER A 97 -5.13 -2.97 6.77
N TRP A 98 -5.35 -1.66 6.94
CA TRP A 98 -5.88 -1.07 8.17
C TRP A 98 -7.29 -1.57 8.46
N PHE A 99 -8.15 -1.60 7.44
CA PHE A 99 -9.52 -2.09 7.59
C PHE A 99 -9.60 -3.62 7.61
N VAL A 100 -8.79 -4.33 6.81
CA VAL A 100 -8.74 -5.80 6.83
C VAL A 100 -8.26 -6.33 8.19
N PHE A 101 -7.37 -5.59 8.88
CA PHE A 101 -6.99 -5.93 10.26
C PHE A 101 -8.20 -5.91 11.19
N LEU A 102 -8.97 -4.81 11.19
CA LEU A 102 -10.18 -4.71 12.01
C LEU A 102 -11.17 -5.82 11.66
N LEU A 103 -11.38 -6.06 10.37
CA LEU A 103 -12.29 -7.10 9.87
C LEU A 103 -12.01 -8.48 10.48
N TYR A 104 -10.78 -8.99 10.38
CA TYR A 104 -10.47 -10.32 10.95
C TYR A 104 -10.41 -10.30 12.49
N ALA A 105 -10.00 -9.18 13.09
CA ALA A 105 -9.98 -9.04 14.54
C ALA A 105 -11.39 -9.05 15.14
N SER A 106 -12.34 -8.34 14.53
CA SER A 106 -13.75 -8.32 14.96
C SER A 106 -14.39 -9.70 14.92
N ILE A 107 -14.17 -10.45 13.83
CA ILE A 107 -14.69 -11.83 13.69
C ILE A 107 -14.08 -12.74 14.75
N PHE A 108 -12.77 -12.59 15.01
CA PHE A 108 -12.11 -13.32 16.09
C PHE A 108 -12.75 -13.01 17.46
N TRP A 109 -12.96 -11.74 17.80
CA TRP A 109 -13.55 -11.30 19.07
C TRP A 109 -14.99 -11.78 19.24
N ALA A 110 -15.80 -11.71 18.19
CA ALA A 110 -17.18 -12.18 18.19
C ALA A 110 -17.28 -13.69 18.47
N ASN A 111 -16.39 -14.48 17.85
CA ASN A 111 -16.36 -15.93 18.07
C ASN A 111 -15.78 -16.30 19.45
N ALA A 112 -14.77 -15.56 19.92
CA ALA A 112 -14.16 -15.83 21.23
C ALA A 112 -15.16 -15.58 22.38
N THR A 113 -15.94 -14.51 22.27
CA THR A 113 -17.00 -14.17 23.24
C THR A 113 -18.29 -14.96 23.03
N ALA A 114 -18.45 -15.68 21.93
CA ALA A 114 -19.55 -16.62 21.74
C ALA A 114 -19.40 -17.90 22.58
N VAL A 115 -18.18 -18.25 23.03
CA VAL A 115 -17.96 -19.48 23.82
C VAL A 115 -18.74 -19.47 25.14
N PRO A 116 -18.67 -18.41 25.99
CA PRO A 116 -19.49 -18.34 27.20
C PRO A 116 -21.00 -18.35 26.92
N LEU A 117 -21.48 -17.67 25.86
CA LEU A 117 -22.89 -17.72 25.47
C LEU A 117 -23.33 -19.14 25.18
N PHE A 118 -22.54 -19.85 24.38
CA PHE A 118 -22.87 -21.19 23.98
C PHE A 118 -22.89 -22.14 25.17
N VAL A 119 -21.92 -22.02 26.07
CA VAL A 119 -21.90 -22.77 27.32
C VAL A 119 -23.15 -22.46 28.15
N ARG A 120 -23.59 -21.20 28.21
CA ARG A 120 -24.82 -20.80 28.90
C ARG A 120 -26.09 -21.40 28.32
N TYR A 121 -26.23 -21.46 27.00
CA TYR A 121 -27.42 -22.06 26.37
C TYR A 121 -27.55 -23.56 26.65
N ILE A 122 -26.44 -24.27 26.88
CA ILE A 122 -26.41 -25.73 27.01
C ILE A 122 -26.32 -26.17 28.47
N PHE A 123 -25.45 -25.53 29.26
CA PHE A 123 -25.15 -25.91 30.64
C PHE A 123 -25.70 -24.94 31.68
N GLY A 124 -26.33 -23.84 31.25
CA GLY A 124 -26.82 -22.79 32.15
C GLY A 124 -25.69 -21.90 32.69
N ASP A 125 -25.95 -21.23 33.80
CA ASP A 125 -25.12 -20.14 34.33
C ASP A 125 -23.82 -20.59 35.07
N VAL A 126 -23.25 -21.74 34.70
CA VAL A 126 -22.08 -22.38 35.36
C VAL A 126 -20.87 -21.43 35.48
N PHE A 127 -20.64 -20.57 34.50
CA PHE A 127 -19.51 -19.62 34.48
C PHE A 127 -19.88 -18.19 34.89
N ARG A 128 -21.12 -17.92 35.32
CA ARG A 128 -21.55 -16.59 35.79
C ARG A 128 -21.30 -16.41 37.28
N PHE A 129 -20.04 -16.52 37.67
CA PHE A 129 -19.58 -16.17 39.02
C PHE A 129 -18.67 -14.93 38.97
N GLY A 130 -18.68 -14.16 40.06
CA GLY A 130 -17.91 -12.93 40.18
C GLY A 130 -18.39 -11.84 39.22
N TYR A 131 -19.61 -11.33 39.41
CA TYR A 131 -20.11 -10.16 38.68
C TYR A 131 -19.12 -8.99 38.83
N LEU A 132 -18.81 -8.32 37.72
CA LEU A 132 -17.89 -7.18 37.69
C LEU A 132 -18.66 -5.88 37.52
N TYR A 133 -19.33 -5.72 36.38
CA TYR A 133 -20.11 -4.54 36.03
C TYR A 133 -21.01 -4.82 34.83
N THR A 134 -21.98 -3.94 34.60
CA THR A 134 -22.82 -3.92 33.40
C THR A 134 -22.38 -2.79 32.49
N ILE A 135 -22.14 -3.08 31.22
CA ILE A 135 -21.80 -2.08 30.20
C ILE A 135 -22.68 -2.29 28.96
N PHE A 136 -23.33 -1.23 28.48
CA PHE A 136 -24.25 -1.27 27.34
C PHE A 136 -25.32 -2.38 27.43
N GLY A 137 -25.91 -2.55 28.62
CA GLY A 137 -26.92 -3.56 28.90
C GLY A 137 -26.39 -5.01 28.95
N TYR A 138 -25.08 -5.22 28.82
CA TYR A 138 -24.46 -6.55 28.94
C TYR A 138 -23.73 -6.68 30.28
N GLU A 139 -24.09 -7.71 31.03
CA GLU A 139 -23.44 -8.03 32.30
C GLU A 139 -22.14 -8.81 32.08
N ILE A 140 -21.06 -8.36 32.72
CA ILE A 140 -19.75 -9.00 32.64
C ILE A 140 -19.44 -9.75 33.93
N TYR A 141 -19.13 -11.04 33.80
CA TYR A 141 -18.75 -11.93 34.89
C TYR A 141 -17.29 -12.38 34.75
N ALA A 142 -16.57 -12.43 35.87
CA ALA A 142 -15.18 -12.88 35.91
C ALA A 142 -15.00 -14.30 35.35
N GLY A 143 -15.93 -15.21 35.64
CA GLY A 143 -15.90 -16.58 35.11
C GLY A 143 -16.02 -16.66 33.59
N GLU A 144 -16.91 -15.88 32.97
CA GLU A 144 -17.03 -15.80 31.50
C GLU A 144 -15.77 -15.22 30.86
N LEU A 145 -15.18 -14.17 31.46
CA LEU A 145 -13.92 -13.58 31.00
C LEU A 145 -12.76 -14.58 31.07
N LEU A 146 -12.63 -15.32 32.18
CA LEU A 146 -11.60 -16.34 32.35
C LEU A 146 -11.75 -17.47 31.33
N LEU A 147 -12.98 -17.90 31.04
CA LEU A 147 -13.26 -18.90 30.01
C LEU A 147 -12.80 -18.41 28.64
N THR A 148 -13.23 -17.22 28.21
CA THR A 148 -12.80 -16.67 26.92
C THR A 148 -11.29 -16.45 26.85
N ALA A 149 -10.67 -15.90 27.89
CA ALA A 149 -9.22 -15.71 27.95
C ALA A 149 -8.45 -17.03 27.86
N SER A 150 -8.94 -18.08 28.52
CA SER A 150 -8.35 -19.42 28.48
C SER A 150 -8.42 -20.03 27.07
N VAL A 151 -9.54 -19.85 26.37
CA VAL A 151 -9.70 -20.29 24.97
C VAL A 151 -8.70 -19.56 24.07
N ILE A 152 -8.61 -18.23 24.17
CA ILE A 152 -7.64 -17.43 23.39
C ILE A 152 -6.20 -17.89 23.68
N ALA A 153 -5.84 -18.05 24.94
CA ALA A 153 -4.50 -18.48 25.35
C ALA A 153 -4.18 -19.88 24.82
N LEU A 154 -5.13 -20.82 24.90
CA LEU A 154 -4.98 -22.18 24.36
C LEU A 154 -4.77 -22.16 22.84
N THR A 155 -5.59 -21.41 22.11
CA THR A 155 -5.44 -21.26 20.64
C THR A 155 -4.06 -20.71 20.29
N VAL A 156 -3.62 -19.64 20.95
CA VAL A 156 -2.30 -19.03 20.76
C VAL A 156 -1.18 -20.03 21.07
N PHE A 157 -1.29 -20.76 22.18
CA PHE A 157 -0.31 -21.76 22.60
C PHE A 157 -0.15 -22.87 21.56
N ILE A 158 -1.26 -23.43 21.05
CA ILE A 158 -1.23 -24.47 20.01
C ILE A 158 -0.54 -23.94 18.75
N MET A 159 -0.88 -22.74 18.32
CA MET A 159 -0.38 -22.14 17.07
C MET A 159 1.11 -21.81 17.10
N ILE A 160 1.64 -21.34 18.23
CA ILE A 160 3.07 -21.02 18.38
C ILE A 160 3.92 -22.29 18.46
N ASN A 161 3.33 -23.39 18.94
CA ASN A 161 4.06 -24.62 19.20
C ASN A 161 4.20 -25.55 18.01
N SER A 162 3.22 -25.64 17.11
CA SER A 162 3.31 -26.53 15.95
C SER A 162 2.37 -26.16 14.81
N LYS A 163 2.92 -25.63 13.71
CA LYS A 163 2.16 -25.37 12.49
C LYS A 163 1.53 -26.63 11.86
N LYS A 164 2.17 -27.80 12.03
CA LYS A 164 1.63 -29.09 11.55
C LYS A 164 0.42 -29.53 12.37
N ALA A 165 0.51 -29.40 13.69
CA ALA A 165 -0.62 -29.70 14.58
C ALA A 165 -1.79 -28.76 14.29
N THR A 166 -1.53 -27.46 14.11
CA THR A 166 -2.55 -26.48 13.72
C THR A 166 -3.23 -26.86 12.40
N ALA A 167 -2.46 -27.16 11.35
CA ALA A 167 -3.00 -27.57 10.05
C ALA A 167 -3.87 -28.84 10.13
N ASN A 168 -3.43 -29.85 10.89
CA ASN A 168 -4.18 -31.09 11.07
C ASN A 168 -5.45 -30.86 11.90
N ALA A 169 -5.36 -30.06 12.97
CA ALA A 169 -6.52 -29.70 13.79
C ALA A 169 -7.58 -28.99 12.97
N MET A 170 -7.19 -28.08 12.06
CA MET A 170 -8.13 -27.40 11.16
C MET A 170 -8.90 -28.38 10.28
N VAL A 171 -8.22 -29.33 9.64
CA VAL A 171 -8.89 -30.33 8.79
C VAL A 171 -9.85 -31.19 9.60
N PHE A 172 -9.43 -31.65 10.79
CA PHE A 172 -10.26 -32.45 11.67
C PHE A 172 -11.51 -31.68 12.13
N LEU A 173 -11.34 -30.48 12.67
CA LEU A 173 -12.45 -29.66 13.17
C LEU A 173 -13.40 -29.26 12.03
N ALA A 174 -12.87 -28.94 10.84
CA ALA A 174 -13.68 -28.67 9.66
C ALA A 174 -14.53 -29.88 9.24
N ALA A 175 -13.94 -31.07 9.21
CA ALA A 175 -14.70 -32.29 8.94
C ALA A 175 -15.80 -32.53 9.99
N VAL A 176 -15.50 -32.34 11.28
CA VAL A 176 -16.47 -32.52 12.37
C VAL A 176 -17.69 -31.62 12.18
N PHE A 177 -17.51 -30.31 11.97
CA PHE A 177 -18.67 -29.42 11.87
C PHE A 177 -19.41 -29.57 10.53
N VAL A 178 -18.70 -29.79 9.42
CA VAL A 178 -19.34 -30.00 8.11
C VAL A 178 -20.21 -31.24 8.15
N THR A 179 -19.66 -32.36 8.63
CA THR A 179 -20.39 -33.63 8.72
C THR A 179 -21.52 -33.56 9.73
N GLY A 180 -21.28 -33.02 10.93
CA GLY A 180 -22.30 -32.99 11.98
C GLY A 180 -23.51 -32.14 11.62
N ILE A 181 -23.31 -30.95 11.05
CA ILE A 181 -24.41 -30.10 10.56
C ILE A 181 -25.15 -30.80 9.40
N SER A 182 -24.42 -31.40 8.47
CA SER A 182 -25.02 -32.08 7.32
C SER A 182 -25.87 -33.28 7.75
N VAL A 183 -25.41 -34.09 8.71
CA VAL A 183 -26.17 -35.23 9.24
C VAL A 183 -27.45 -34.77 9.93
N CYS A 184 -27.38 -33.76 10.80
CA CYS A 184 -28.57 -33.21 11.45
C CYS A 184 -29.58 -32.67 10.44
N PHE A 185 -29.10 -31.95 9.41
CA PHE A 185 -29.96 -31.44 8.35
C PHE A 185 -30.60 -32.56 7.53
N ILE A 186 -29.82 -33.51 7.01
CA ILE A 186 -30.32 -34.60 6.16
C ILE A 186 -31.37 -35.42 6.90
N VAL A 187 -31.11 -35.80 8.15
CA VAL A 187 -32.07 -36.59 8.94
C VAL A 187 -33.30 -35.75 9.28
N GLY A 188 -33.11 -34.49 9.69
CA GLY A 188 -34.22 -33.58 10.01
C GLY A 188 -35.15 -33.32 8.82
N ILE A 189 -34.58 -33.03 7.65
CA ILE A 189 -35.36 -32.71 6.45
C ILE A 189 -36.11 -33.93 5.90
N ILE A 190 -35.50 -35.13 5.91
CA ILE A 190 -36.18 -36.37 5.48
C ILE A 190 -37.40 -36.64 6.37
N ARG A 191 -37.24 -36.49 7.70
CA ARG A 191 -38.34 -36.68 8.65
C ARG A 191 -39.42 -35.61 8.51
N PHE A 192 -39.03 -34.36 8.31
CA PHE A 192 -39.95 -33.26 8.07
C PHE A 192 -40.81 -33.48 6.81
N LEU A 193 -40.18 -33.79 5.68
CA LEU A 193 -40.87 -34.02 4.40
C LEU A 193 -41.75 -35.29 4.40
N SER A 194 -41.55 -36.20 5.35
CA SER A 194 -42.43 -37.36 5.52
C SER A 194 -43.78 -37.00 6.15
N GLY A 195 -43.88 -35.85 6.84
CA GLY A 195 -45.08 -35.42 7.56
C GLY A 195 -45.62 -34.04 7.15
N SER A 196 -44.95 -33.33 6.25
CA SER A 196 -45.31 -31.99 5.80
C SER A 196 -45.16 -31.85 4.28
N SER A 197 -46.01 -31.03 3.65
CA SER A 197 -45.95 -30.72 2.22
C SER A 197 -44.97 -29.60 1.85
N GLY A 198 -44.33 -28.96 2.84
CA GLY A 198 -43.33 -27.92 2.62
C GLY A 198 -43.22 -26.92 3.77
N PHE A 199 -42.47 -25.84 3.53
CA PHE A 199 -42.33 -24.74 4.48
C PHE A 199 -43.50 -23.77 4.33
N ASN A 200 -44.38 -23.72 5.32
CA ASN A 200 -45.53 -22.82 5.34
C ASN A 200 -45.46 -21.87 6.56
N PRO A 201 -45.45 -20.54 6.34
CA PRO A 201 -45.24 -19.86 5.05
C PRO A 201 -43.83 -20.08 4.48
N SER A 202 -43.71 -19.99 3.14
CA SER A 202 -42.44 -20.20 2.41
C SER A 202 -41.51 -18.99 2.39
N PHE A 203 -42.09 -17.79 2.54
CA PHE A 203 -41.44 -16.49 2.59
C PHE A 203 -41.93 -15.75 3.83
N ALA A 204 -41.24 -14.67 4.22
CA ALA A 204 -41.76 -13.78 5.26
C ALA A 204 -43.06 -13.10 4.77
N PRO A 205 -44.09 -12.95 5.62
CA PRO A 205 -45.41 -12.48 5.21
C PRO A 205 -45.49 -11.01 4.79
N ASP A 206 -44.63 -10.14 5.35
CA ASP A 206 -44.80 -8.67 5.27
C ASP A 206 -43.98 -7.98 4.16
N SER A 207 -43.47 -8.72 3.17
CA SER A 207 -42.67 -8.11 2.08
C SER A 207 -42.68 -8.92 0.78
N LEU A 208 -42.35 -8.27 -0.34
CA LEU A 208 -42.25 -8.94 -1.64
C LEU A 208 -41.09 -9.95 -1.67
N PRO A 209 -41.28 -11.18 -2.21
CA PRO A 209 -40.23 -12.20 -2.26
C PRO A 209 -38.91 -11.72 -2.88
N ILE A 210 -38.95 -10.90 -3.93
CA ILE A 210 -37.73 -10.38 -4.57
C ILE A 210 -36.97 -9.39 -3.68
N ALA A 211 -37.68 -8.58 -2.89
CA ALA A 211 -37.07 -7.66 -1.94
C ALA A 211 -36.42 -8.43 -0.79
N GLN A 212 -37.05 -9.53 -0.34
CA GLN A 212 -36.49 -10.45 0.65
C GLN A 212 -35.16 -11.07 0.15
N VAL A 213 -35.14 -11.58 -1.08
CA VAL A 213 -33.94 -12.14 -1.71
C VAL A 213 -32.83 -11.09 -1.83
N ALA A 214 -33.16 -9.88 -2.29
CA ALA A 214 -32.20 -8.79 -2.41
C ALA A 214 -31.61 -8.38 -1.05
N LYS A 215 -32.44 -8.33 0.01
CA LYS A 215 -32.01 -8.00 1.37
C LYS A 215 -30.96 -8.99 1.87
N ILE A 216 -31.20 -10.29 1.70
CA ILE A 216 -30.24 -11.34 2.11
C ILE A 216 -29.01 -11.37 1.20
N ALA A 217 -29.16 -11.16 -0.11
CA ALA A 217 -28.03 -11.09 -1.03
C ALA A 217 -27.08 -9.92 -0.68
N SER A 218 -27.60 -8.78 -0.22
CA SER A 218 -26.81 -7.59 0.11
C SER A 218 -25.84 -7.78 1.28
N VAL A 219 -26.15 -8.71 2.21
CA VAL A 219 -25.29 -9.06 3.36
C VAL A 219 -24.33 -10.20 3.07
N SER A 220 -24.38 -10.77 1.86
CA SER A 220 -23.48 -11.85 1.46
C SER A 220 -21.97 -11.51 1.54
N PRO A 221 -21.51 -10.26 1.31
CA PRO A 221 -20.09 -9.94 1.52
C PRO A 221 -19.62 -10.25 2.94
N TRP A 222 -20.46 -10.00 3.95
CA TRP A 222 -20.19 -10.38 5.33
C TRP A 222 -20.34 -11.89 5.55
N ALA A 223 -21.38 -12.51 5.01
CA ALA A 223 -21.65 -13.92 5.23
C ALA A 223 -20.53 -14.85 4.71
N PHE A 224 -19.84 -14.44 3.64
CA PHE A 224 -18.76 -15.23 3.03
C PHE A 224 -17.36 -14.70 3.36
N ILE A 225 -17.27 -13.71 4.25
CA ILE A 225 -16.03 -13.03 4.56
C ILE A 225 -14.98 -14.00 5.11
N GLY A 226 -13.74 -13.89 4.64
CA GLY A 226 -12.66 -14.74 5.14
C GLY A 226 -12.35 -15.97 4.28
N PHE A 227 -13.17 -16.32 3.29
CA PHE A 227 -12.77 -17.34 2.30
C PHE A 227 -11.44 -16.95 1.63
N GLU A 228 -11.24 -15.65 1.39
CA GLU A 228 -10.03 -15.09 0.79
C GLU A 228 -8.83 -15.01 1.75
N SER A 229 -9.05 -15.18 3.06
CA SER A 229 -8.00 -14.99 4.08
C SER A 229 -6.79 -15.92 3.88
N VAL A 230 -7.00 -17.10 3.31
CA VAL A 230 -5.93 -18.06 2.99
C VAL A 230 -4.95 -17.52 1.94
N THR A 231 -5.33 -16.52 1.15
CA THR A 231 -4.45 -15.90 0.15
C THR A 231 -3.25 -15.19 0.79
N HIS A 232 -3.35 -14.80 2.07
CA HIS A 232 -2.22 -14.30 2.86
C HIS A 232 -1.15 -15.38 3.13
N SER A 233 -1.49 -16.66 2.94
CA SER A 233 -0.61 -17.81 3.13
C SER A 233 -0.20 -18.47 1.80
N SER A 234 -0.29 -17.77 0.67
CA SER A 234 -0.03 -18.36 -0.66
C SER A 234 1.39 -18.92 -0.84
N THR A 235 2.35 -18.46 -0.04
CA THR A 235 3.73 -18.98 0.01
C THR A 235 3.86 -20.27 0.84
N GLU A 236 2.88 -20.57 1.69
CA GLU A 236 2.83 -21.80 2.50
C GLU A 236 2.12 -22.95 1.79
N PHE A 237 1.60 -22.76 0.57
CA PHE A 237 0.93 -23.81 -0.21
C PHE A 237 1.94 -24.83 -0.72
N ASN A 238 1.65 -26.12 -0.52
CA ASN A 238 2.46 -27.22 -1.06
C ASN A 238 1.97 -27.73 -2.42
N PHE A 239 1.10 -26.96 -3.08
CA PHE A 239 0.47 -27.31 -4.37
C PHE A 239 0.49 -26.10 -5.33
N PRO A 240 0.33 -26.34 -6.64
CA PRO A 240 0.38 -25.26 -7.64
C PRO A 240 -0.71 -24.21 -7.44
N LYS A 241 -0.35 -22.92 -7.54
CA LYS A 241 -1.26 -21.78 -7.35
C LYS A 241 -2.48 -21.79 -8.26
N LYS A 242 -2.38 -22.41 -9.45
CA LYS A 242 -3.51 -22.61 -10.37
C LYS A 242 -4.68 -23.38 -9.74
N ARG A 243 -4.43 -24.27 -8.77
CA ARG A 243 -5.49 -25.03 -8.07
C ARG A 243 -6.18 -24.24 -6.94
N VAL A 244 -5.66 -23.07 -6.56
CA VAL A 244 -6.21 -22.25 -5.46
C VAL A 244 -7.65 -21.82 -5.74
N PHE A 245 -7.98 -21.49 -6.99
CA PHE A 245 -9.34 -21.11 -7.36
C PHE A 245 -10.35 -22.21 -7.06
N GLY A 246 -10.06 -23.45 -7.47
CA GLY A 246 -10.96 -24.58 -7.20
C GLY A 246 -11.20 -24.78 -5.71
N VAL A 247 -10.16 -24.61 -4.89
CA VAL A 247 -10.26 -24.70 -3.42
C VAL A 247 -11.12 -23.57 -2.84
N LEU A 248 -10.90 -22.33 -3.27
CA LEU A 248 -11.67 -21.18 -2.81
C LEU A 248 -13.14 -21.24 -3.26
N ALA A 249 -13.40 -21.60 -4.52
CA ALA A 249 -14.75 -21.79 -5.03
C ALA A 249 -15.50 -22.90 -4.26
N LEU A 250 -14.83 -24.02 -4.00
CA LEU A 250 -15.40 -25.10 -3.18
C LEU A 250 -15.69 -24.63 -1.75
N SER A 251 -14.85 -23.77 -1.17
CA SER A 251 -15.11 -23.20 0.17
C SER A 251 -16.39 -22.37 0.22
N ILE A 252 -16.67 -21.57 -0.82
CA ILE A 252 -17.91 -20.78 -0.93
C ILE A 252 -19.11 -21.72 -1.06
N ILE A 253 -19.01 -22.77 -1.87
CA ILE A 253 -20.08 -23.76 -2.05
C ILE A 253 -20.39 -24.48 -0.74
N ILE A 254 -19.37 -24.98 -0.03
CA ILE A 254 -19.56 -25.65 1.27
C ILE A 254 -20.17 -24.69 2.29
N THR A 255 -19.64 -23.46 2.39
CA THR A 255 -20.17 -22.43 3.29
C THR A 255 -21.64 -22.14 3.02
N THR A 256 -22.01 -21.99 1.74
CA THR A 256 -23.39 -21.75 1.31
C THR A 256 -24.30 -22.91 1.70
N ALA A 257 -23.86 -24.15 1.46
CA ALA A 257 -24.61 -25.35 1.82
C ALA A 257 -24.85 -25.41 3.33
N LEU A 258 -23.83 -25.16 4.16
CA LEU A 258 -23.99 -25.16 5.61
C LEU A 258 -24.98 -24.11 6.11
N TYR A 259 -24.97 -22.91 5.53
CA TYR A 259 -25.94 -21.86 5.89
C TYR A 259 -27.36 -22.28 5.54
N ILE A 260 -27.55 -22.84 4.34
CA ILE A 260 -28.85 -23.37 3.91
C ILE A 260 -29.31 -24.49 4.84
N PHE A 261 -28.41 -25.41 5.21
CA PHE A 261 -28.72 -26.56 6.07
C PHE A 261 -29.21 -26.10 7.44
N VAL A 262 -28.49 -25.18 8.09
CA VAL A 262 -28.90 -24.61 9.38
C VAL A 262 -30.20 -23.84 9.27
N THR A 263 -30.35 -23.00 8.24
CA THR A 263 -31.55 -22.18 8.01
C THR A 263 -32.79 -23.05 7.87
N LEU A 264 -32.74 -24.04 6.98
CA LEU A 264 -33.88 -24.90 6.70
C LEU A 264 -34.18 -25.81 7.88
N LEU A 265 -33.16 -26.41 8.52
CA LEU A 265 -33.36 -27.22 9.72
C LEU A 265 -34.09 -26.43 10.82
N SER A 266 -33.77 -25.14 10.99
CA SER A 266 -34.34 -24.28 12.04
C SER A 266 -35.86 -24.10 11.97
N VAL A 267 -36.48 -24.25 10.80
CA VAL A 267 -37.94 -24.09 10.63
C VAL A 267 -38.69 -25.42 10.52
N THR A 268 -37.97 -26.54 10.55
CA THR A 268 -38.60 -27.87 10.43
C THR A 268 -39.34 -28.29 11.70
N ALA A 269 -38.91 -27.81 12.86
CA ALA A 269 -39.57 -28.10 14.14
C ALA A 269 -39.48 -26.89 15.08
N TYR A 270 -40.55 -26.68 15.84
CA TYR A 270 -40.70 -25.60 16.82
C TYR A 270 -41.43 -26.12 18.07
N PRO A 271 -41.33 -25.42 19.21
CA PRO A 271 -42.05 -25.80 20.43
C PRO A 271 -43.57 -25.85 20.22
N PRO A 272 -44.28 -26.79 20.87
CA PRO A 272 -45.72 -26.99 20.64
C PRO A 272 -46.60 -25.81 21.08
N GLU A 273 -46.03 -24.87 21.85
CA GLU A 273 -46.67 -23.62 22.26
C GLU A 273 -46.80 -22.59 21.11
N TYR A 274 -46.12 -22.81 19.98
CA TYR A 274 -46.22 -21.96 18.78
C TYR A 274 -46.99 -22.65 17.67
N GLY A 275 -47.86 -21.92 16.97
CA GLY A 275 -48.66 -22.43 15.85
C GLY A 275 -47.92 -22.43 14.51
N SER A 276 -46.83 -21.69 14.40
CA SER A 276 -46.00 -21.63 13.19
C SER A 276 -44.54 -21.34 13.52
N TRP A 277 -43.66 -21.63 12.55
CA TRP A 277 -42.27 -21.22 12.67
C TRP A 277 -42.12 -19.69 12.76
N VAL A 278 -43.04 -18.91 12.17
CA VAL A 278 -42.99 -17.44 12.21
C VAL A 278 -43.14 -16.93 13.64
N GLU A 279 -44.14 -17.44 14.36
CA GLU A 279 -44.39 -17.08 15.77
C GLU A 279 -43.17 -17.45 16.63
N TYR A 280 -42.67 -18.68 16.48
CA TYR A 280 -41.51 -19.16 17.23
C TYR A 280 -40.27 -18.29 16.99
N ILE A 281 -39.94 -18.03 15.72
CA ILE A 281 -38.76 -17.25 15.37
C ILE A 281 -38.90 -15.81 15.87
N ASN A 282 -40.08 -15.20 15.77
CA ASN A 282 -40.34 -13.85 16.28
C ASN A 282 -40.16 -13.75 17.80
N ASP A 283 -40.54 -14.79 18.55
CA ASP A 283 -40.46 -14.82 20.01
C ASP A 283 -39.09 -15.26 20.57
N LEU A 284 -38.09 -15.55 19.73
CA LEU A 284 -36.76 -16.00 20.17
C LEU A 284 -36.09 -15.12 21.23
N GLY A 285 -36.39 -13.82 21.26
CA GLY A 285 -35.82 -12.89 22.24
C GLY A 285 -36.24 -13.18 23.69
N ASN A 286 -37.39 -13.83 23.87
CA ASN A 286 -37.95 -14.16 25.19
C ASN A 286 -37.61 -15.59 25.64
N LEU A 287 -36.99 -16.38 24.76
CA LEU A 287 -36.68 -17.78 25.00
C LEU A 287 -35.29 -17.99 25.60
N SER A 288 -35.15 -19.05 26.39
CA SER A 288 -33.89 -19.45 27.02
C SER A 288 -33.57 -20.93 26.77
N GLY A 289 -32.31 -21.31 27.01
CA GLY A 289 -31.83 -22.67 26.79
C GLY A 289 -31.89 -23.10 25.32
N LEU A 290 -32.17 -24.39 25.07
CA LEU A 290 -32.23 -24.96 23.72
C LEU A 290 -33.36 -24.37 22.85
N LYS A 291 -34.45 -23.89 23.46
CA LYS A 291 -35.55 -23.23 22.73
C LYS A 291 -35.12 -21.88 22.13
N ALA A 292 -34.04 -21.28 22.62
CA ALA A 292 -33.47 -20.08 22.02
C ALA A 292 -32.61 -20.38 20.78
N LEU A 293 -32.40 -21.66 20.45
CA LEU A 293 -31.54 -22.12 19.35
C LEU A 293 -32.36 -23.03 18.40
N PRO A 294 -33.06 -22.47 17.40
CA PRO A 294 -33.94 -23.22 16.50
C PRO A 294 -33.34 -24.48 15.87
N ALA A 295 -32.11 -24.38 15.34
CA ALA A 295 -31.42 -25.54 14.76
C ALA A 295 -31.15 -26.65 15.79
N PHE A 296 -30.82 -26.29 17.03
CA PHE A 296 -30.61 -27.25 18.12
C PHE A 296 -31.93 -27.87 18.58
N TYR A 297 -32.98 -27.07 18.69
CA TYR A 297 -34.32 -27.56 18.99
C TYR A 297 -34.78 -28.59 17.95
N ALA A 298 -34.65 -28.27 16.65
CA ALA A 298 -35.02 -29.18 15.57
C ALA A 298 -34.15 -30.46 15.54
N ALA A 299 -32.85 -30.35 15.75
CA ALA A 299 -31.98 -31.53 15.86
C ALA A 299 -32.36 -32.42 17.06
N GLY A 300 -32.72 -31.81 18.20
CA GLY A 300 -33.23 -32.53 19.37
C GLY A 300 -34.58 -33.20 19.10
N TYR A 301 -35.48 -32.51 18.41
CA TYR A 301 -36.80 -33.05 18.04
C TYR A 301 -36.68 -34.29 17.15
N TYR A 302 -35.81 -34.25 16.13
CA TYR A 302 -35.68 -35.34 15.16
C TYR A 302 -34.69 -36.44 15.55
N LEU A 303 -33.60 -36.13 16.25
CA LEU A 303 -32.52 -37.08 16.56
C LEU A 303 -32.33 -37.29 18.08
N GLY A 304 -33.15 -36.68 18.93
CA GLY A 304 -33.02 -36.76 20.39
C GLY A 304 -31.71 -36.16 20.89
N GLY A 305 -31.24 -36.66 22.04
CA GLY A 305 -29.98 -36.21 22.66
C GLY A 305 -28.74 -36.38 21.78
N PHE A 306 -28.78 -37.34 20.85
CA PHE A 306 -27.70 -37.53 19.86
C PHE A 306 -27.59 -36.32 18.92
N GLY A 307 -28.71 -35.80 18.41
CA GLY A 307 -28.71 -34.61 17.55
C GLY A 307 -28.16 -33.37 18.23
N ILE A 308 -28.57 -33.14 19.49
CA ILE A 308 -28.08 -32.03 20.31
C ILE A 308 -26.57 -32.14 20.51
N THR A 309 -26.09 -33.34 20.88
CA THR A 309 -24.66 -33.60 21.10
C THR A 309 -23.85 -33.42 19.82
N LEU A 310 -24.37 -33.86 18.68
CA LEU A 310 -23.71 -33.73 17.38
C LEU A 310 -23.57 -32.26 16.95
N LEU A 311 -24.64 -31.47 17.06
CA LEU A 311 -24.57 -30.03 16.81
C LEU A 311 -23.71 -29.31 17.84
N PHE A 312 -23.67 -29.79 19.09
CA PHE A 312 -22.82 -29.21 20.12
C PHE A 312 -21.34 -29.26 19.74
N PHE A 313 -20.84 -30.46 19.40
CA PHE A 313 -19.45 -30.62 18.96
C PHE A 313 -19.17 -29.94 17.63
N SER A 314 -20.16 -29.90 16.73
CA SER A 314 -20.05 -29.17 15.47
C SER A 314 -19.84 -27.68 15.70
N LEU A 315 -20.64 -27.06 16.58
CA LEU A 315 -20.52 -25.64 16.86
C LEU A 315 -19.22 -25.30 17.58
N PHE A 316 -18.80 -26.13 18.54
CA PHE A 316 -17.50 -25.94 19.18
C PHE A 316 -16.35 -26.03 18.17
N ALA A 317 -16.39 -27.02 17.28
CA ALA A 317 -15.39 -27.17 16.22
C ALA A 317 -15.37 -25.99 15.26
N LEU A 318 -16.55 -25.48 14.89
CA LEU A 318 -16.75 -24.32 14.03
C LEU A 318 -16.17 -23.03 14.67
N ILE A 319 -16.48 -22.76 15.94
CA ILE A 319 -15.88 -21.64 16.68
C ILE A 319 -14.36 -21.79 16.74
N ALA A 320 -13.86 -22.97 17.08
CA ALA A 320 -12.42 -23.23 17.17
C ALA A 320 -11.70 -23.01 15.82
N THR A 321 -12.28 -23.46 14.71
CA THR A 321 -11.72 -23.19 13.37
C THR A 321 -11.68 -21.70 13.05
N SER A 322 -12.71 -20.95 13.41
CA SER A 322 -12.76 -19.51 13.16
C SER A 322 -11.69 -18.75 13.97
N LEU A 323 -11.48 -19.14 15.23
CA LEU A 323 -10.42 -18.56 16.07
C LEU A 323 -9.03 -18.81 15.48
N ILE A 324 -8.74 -20.06 15.10
CA ILE A 324 -7.43 -20.43 14.51
C ILE A 324 -7.21 -19.72 13.17
N SER A 325 -8.21 -19.70 12.29
CA SER A 325 -8.11 -19.11 10.97
C SER A 325 -7.86 -17.60 11.00
N ASN A 326 -8.58 -16.85 11.84
CA ASN A 326 -8.44 -15.39 11.90
C ASN A 326 -7.06 -14.98 12.43
N ILE A 327 -6.57 -15.63 13.50
CA ILE A 327 -5.19 -15.41 14.00
C ILE A 327 -4.16 -15.81 12.92
N TRP A 328 -4.41 -16.90 12.20
CA TRP A 328 -3.52 -17.35 11.14
C TRP A 328 -3.41 -16.28 10.05
N ALA A 329 -4.53 -15.79 9.53
CA ALA A 329 -4.57 -14.74 8.50
C ALA A 329 -3.89 -13.45 8.97
N LEU A 330 -4.28 -12.93 10.14
CA LEU A 330 -3.71 -11.70 10.71
C LEU A 330 -2.20 -11.81 10.90
N SER A 331 -1.71 -12.92 11.45
CA SER A 331 -0.28 -13.10 11.72
C SER A 331 0.58 -13.09 10.45
N ARG A 332 0.08 -13.63 9.32
CA ARG A 332 0.77 -13.58 8.01
C ARG A 332 0.67 -12.21 7.38
N MET A 333 -0.51 -11.60 7.41
CA MET A 333 -0.71 -10.26 6.87
C MET A 333 0.22 -9.25 7.57
N MET A 334 0.27 -9.26 8.91
CA MET A 334 1.16 -8.41 9.70
C MET A 334 2.64 -8.63 9.37
N ARG A 335 3.04 -9.87 9.07
CA ARG A 335 4.42 -10.17 8.64
C ARG A 335 4.76 -9.47 7.33
N VAL A 336 3.87 -9.56 6.33
CA VAL A 336 4.08 -8.94 5.01
C VAL A 336 4.11 -7.42 5.13
N ILE A 337 3.22 -6.84 5.93
CA ILE A 337 3.18 -5.41 6.26
C ILE A 337 4.45 -4.97 6.99
N GLY A 338 4.98 -5.80 7.90
CA GLY A 338 6.25 -5.56 8.58
C GLY A 338 7.45 -5.53 7.63
N LYS A 339 7.45 -6.35 6.56
CA LYS A 339 8.52 -6.32 5.54
C LYS A 339 8.59 -4.97 4.82
N ASP A 340 7.48 -4.25 4.74
CA ASP A 340 7.39 -2.91 4.14
C ASP A 340 7.57 -1.78 5.18
N SER A 341 8.08 -2.08 6.38
CA SER A 341 8.37 -1.11 7.46
C SER A 341 7.16 -0.31 8.00
N ILE A 342 5.93 -0.71 7.69
CA ILE A 342 4.72 -0.16 8.33
C ILE A 342 4.67 -0.57 9.81
N LEU A 343 5.03 -1.82 10.10
CA LEU A 343 5.14 -2.37 11.46
C LEU A 343 6.61 -2.52 11.86
N PRO A 344 6.93 -2.49 13.16
CA PRO A 344 8.29 -2.68 13.64
C PRO A 344 8.91 -4.02 13.17
N GLU A 345 10.22 -4.05 12.98
CA GLU A 345 10.97 -5.22 12.45
C GLU A 345 10.72 -6.52 13.24
N ARG A 346 10.40 -6.45 14.54
CA ARG A 346 10.03 -7.65 15.32
C ARG A 346 8.85 -8.44 14.72
N PHE A 347 7.98 -7.82 13.93
CA PHE A 347 6.86 -8.47 13.25
C PHE A 347 7.28 -9.26 11.99
N THR A 348 8.52 -9.09 11.53
CA THR A 348 9.13 -9.86 10.43
C THR A 348 9.96 -11.05 10.91
N ASN A 349 9.97 -11.36 12.20
CA ASN A 349 10.76 -12.46 12.74
C ASN A 349 9.94 -13.76 12.78
N LEU A 350 10.60 -14.88 12.49
CA LEU A 350 10.07 -16.23 12.71
C LEU A 350 10.77 -16.85 13.92
N ASN A 351 10.04 -17.66 14.68
CA ASN A 351 10.66 -18.48 15.73
C ASN A 351 11.47 -19.64 15.12
N LYS A 352 12.18 -20.43 15.95
CA LYS A 352 12.95 -21.60 15.51
C LYS A 352 12.13 -22.64 14.72
N LYS A 353 10.80 -22.62 14.86
CA LYS A 353 9.85 -23.52 14.19
C LYS A 353 9.31 -22.96 12.86
N GLY A 354 9.78 -21.77 12.44
CA GLY A 354 9.34 -21.09 11.22
C GLY A 354 7.92 -20.51 11.31
N ILE A 355 7.52 -20.06 12.50
CA ILE A 355 6.18 -19.53 12.81
C ILE A 355 6.30 -18.05 13.20
N PRO A 356 5.41 -17.15 12.73
CA PRO A 356 5.39 -15.73 13.12
C PRO A 356 4.82 -15.54 14.54
N ALA A 357 5.53 -16.07 15.55
CA ALA A 357 5.07 -16.15 16.93
C ALA A 357 4.78 -14.77 17.54
N ASN A 358 5.60 -13.74 17.25
CA ASN A 358 5.38 -12.38 17.73
C ASN A 358 4.03 -11.82 17.26
N ASN A 359 3.64 -12.13 16.03
CA ASN A 359 2.40 -11.63 15.44
C ASN A 359 1.20 -12.35 16.07
N ILE A 360 1.31 -13.67 16.26
CA ILE A 360 0.29 -14.48 16.94
C ILE A 360 0.09 -14.01 18.39
N LEU A 361 1.18 -13.81 19.14
CA LEU A 361 1.13 -13.30 20.51
C LEU A 361 0.52 -11.91 20.58
N PHE A 362 0.87 -11.03 19.63
CA PHE A 362 0.31 -9.68 19.58
C PHE A 362 -1.20 -9.70 19.38
N VAL A 363 -1.71 -10.45 18.40
CA VAL A 363 -3.15 -10.59 18.15
C VAL A 363 -3.86 -11.20 19.36
N GLY A 364 -3.29 -12.24 19.98
CA GLY A 364 -3.85 -12.81 21.20
C GLY A 364 -3.92 -11.82 22.36
N SER A 365 -2.85 -11.06 22.58
CA SER A 365 -2.73 -10.13 23.71
C SER A 365 -3.67 -8.93 23.57
N ILE A 366 -3.73 -8.30 22.40
CA ILE A 366 -4.64 -7.16 22.16
C ILE A 366 -6.10 -7.59 22.31
N SER A 367 -6.41 -8.84 21.96
CA SER A 367 -7.76 -9.39 22.05
C SER A 367 -8.22 -9.65 23.49
N LEU A 368 -7.34 -9.65 24.49
CA LEU A 368 -7.77 -9.76 25.88
C LEU A 368 -8.43 -8.47 26.39
N PHE A 369 -8.02 -7.31 25.87
CA PHE A 369 -8.59 -6.01 26.28
C PHE A 369 -10.02 -5.83 25.77
N ILE A 370 -10.35 -6.38 24.59
CA ILE A 370 -11.68 -6.23 24.00
C ILE A 370 -12.76 -6.92 24.83
N LEU A 371 -12.39 -7.91 25.65
CA LEU A 371 -13.32 -8.70 26.46
C LEU A 371 -14.04 -7.84 27.50
N PHE A 372 -13.44 -6.73 27.91
CA PHE A 372 -13.98 -5.80 28.90
C PHE A 372 -15.01 -4.81 28.32
N LEU A 373 -15.18 -4.75 26.99
CA LEU A 373 -16.17 -3.87 26.36
C LEU A 373 -17.60 -4.44 26.39
N GLY A 374 -17.75 -5.73 26.75
CA GLY A 374 -19.04 -6.42 26.72
C GLY A 374 -19.47 -6.82 25.30
N ARG A 375 -20.48 -7.68 25.21
CA ARG A 375 -20.88 -8.27 23.92
C ARG A 375 -21.62 -7.30 23.00
N SER A 376 -22.38 -6.36 23.54
CA SER A 376 -23.07 -5.33 22.76
C SER A 376 -22.07 -4.52 21.93
N ALA A 377 -20.98 -4.07 22.56
CA ALA A 377 -19.92 -3.33 21.88
C ALA A 377 -19.21 -4.16 20.80
N ILE A 378 -18.95 -5.45 21.05
CA ILE A 378 -18.37 -6.33 20.04
C ILE A 378 -19.32 -6.48 18.84
N GLY A 379 -20.64 -6.55 19.08
CA GLY A 379 -21.66 -6.54 18.04
C GLY A 379 -21.52 -5.34 17.10
N TRP A 380 -21.43 -4.13 17.67
CA TRP A 380 -21.23 -2.91 16.88
C TRP A 380 -19.94 -2.92 16.05
N ILE A 381 -18.83 -3.43 16.61
CA ILE A 381 -17.55 -3.57 15.88
C ILE A 381 -17.67 -4.61 14.74
N VAL A 382 -18.48 -5.66 14.94
CA VAL A 382 -18.74 -6.68 13.91
C VAL A 382 -19.59 -6.10 12.78
N ASP A 383 -20.56 -5.24 13.07
CA ASP A 383 -21.42 -4.66 12.04
C ASP A 383 -20.62 -3.81 11.03
N VAL A 384 -19.55 -3.14 11.50
CA VAL A 384 -18.58 -2.42 10.64
C VAL A 384 -17.95 -3.35 9.59
N THR A 385 -17.76 -4.64 9.89
CA THR A 385 -17.08 -5.59 8.99
C THR A 385 -17.83 -5.79 7.68
N THR A 386 -19.16 -5.64 7.67
CA THR A 386 -19.97 -5.72 6.44
C THR A 386 -19.57 -4.62 5.46
N ILE A 387 -19.39 -3.39 5.96
CA ILE A 387 -18.95 -2.25 5.16
C ILE A 387 -17.52 -2.48 4.66
N ILE A 388 -16.63 -2.97 5.54
CA ILE A 388 -15.24 -3.26 5.16
C ILE A 388 -15.19 -4.34 4.08
N ALA A 389 -16.03 -5.38 4.15
CA ALA A 389 -16.09 -6.45 3.15
C ALA A 389 -16.45 -5.89 1.76
N VAL A 390 -17.44 -5.00 1.69
CA VAL A 390 -17.85 -4.33 0.46
C VAL A 390 -16.69 -3.54 -0.14
N PHE A 391 -15.99 -2.75 0.68
CA PHE A 391 -14.80 -2.02 0.22
C PHE A 391 -13.69 -2.96 -0.24
N LEU A 392 -13.40 -4.01 0.54
CA LEU A 392 -12.38 -5.01 0.25
C LEU A 392 -12.58 -5.65 -1.12
N TYR A 393 -13.78 -6.18 -1.37
CA TYR A 393 -14.08 -6.86 -2.62
C TYR A 393 -14.20 -5.89 -3.79
N GLY A 394 -14.66 -4.66 -3.56
CA GLY A 394 -14.61 -3.57 -4.54
C GLY A 394 -13.17 -3.23 -4.96
N PHE A 395 -12.24 -3.14 -4.01
CA PHE A 395 -10.80 -2.91 -4.30
C PHE A 395 -10.17 -4.05 -5.10
N VAL A 396 -10.49 -5.29 -4.74
CA VAL A 396 -10.02 -6.49 -5.47
C VAL A 396 -10.56 -6.49 -6.90
N ALA A 397 -11.84 -6.17 -7.08
CA ALA A 397 -12.45 -6.05 -8.40
C ALA A 397 -11.79 -4.94 -9.23
N ALA A 398 -11.59 -3.76 -8.66
CA ALA A 398 -10.91 -2.65 -9.34
C ALA A 398 -9.46 -2.99 -9.71
N ALA A 399 -8.74 -3.70 -8.83
CA ALA A 399 -7.39 -4.20 -9.09
C ALA A 399 -7.38 -5.17 -10.27
N ALA A 400 -8.30 -6.14 -10.27
CA ALA A 400 -8.45 -7.11 -11.35
C ALA A 400 -8.82 -6.43 -12.68
N MET A 401 -9.76 -5.47 -12.68
CA MET A 401 -10.13 -4.70 -13.87
C MET A 401 -8.96 -3.93 -14.46
N LYS A 402 -8.17 -3.26 -13.62
CA LYS A 402 -7.00 -2.48 -14.08
C LYS A 402 -5.97 -3.36 -14.76
N CYS A 403 -5.68 -4.52 -14.18
CA CYS A 403 -4.79 -5.52 -14.78
C CYS A 403 -5.40 -6.13 -16.06
N ALA A 404 -6.69 -6.47 -16.04
CA ALA A 404 -7.38 -7.06 -17.18
C ALA A 404 -7.42 -6.11 -18.39
N LYS A 405 -7.52 -4.81 -18.15
CA LYS A 405 -7.43 -3.78 -19.20
C LYS A 405 -6.02 -3.73 -19.82
N GLN A 406 -4.96 -3.88 -19.01
CA GLN A 406 -3.58 -3.95 -19.51
C GLN A 406 -3.33 -5.22 -20.34
N ASP A 407 -3.92 -6.34 -19.92
CA ASP A 407 -3.76 -7.65 -20.55
C ASP A 407 -4.77 -7.91 -21.69
N ASN A 408 -5.61 -6.94 -22.05
CA ASN A 408 -6.73 -7.08 -23.00
C ASN A 408 -7.68 -8.25 -22.71
N ASN A 409 -7.84 -8.64 -21.43
CA ASN A 409 -8.72 -9.74 -21.01
C ASN A 409 -10.15 -9.25 -20.73
N LYS A 410 -11.02 -9.30 -21.73
CA LYS A 410 -12.41 -8.83 -21.64
C LYS A 410 -13.25 -9.57 -20.60
N SER A 411 -13.05 -10.89 -20.44
CA SER A 411 -13.82 -11.71 -19.50
C SER A 411 -13.52 -11.33 -18.05
N SER A 412 -12.24 -11.19 -17.70
CA SER A 412 -11.83 -10.77 -16.34
C SER A 412 -12.22 -9.32 -16.05
N PHE A 413 -12.18 -8.45 -17.07
CA PHE A 413 -12.67 -7.08 -16.93
C PHE A 413 -14.18 -7.04 -16.64
N ALA A 414 -14.99 -7.82 -17.37
CA ALA A 414 -16.44 -7.89 -17.16
C ALA A 414 -16.79 -8.45 -15.78
N ALA A 415 -16.13 -9.54 -15.35
CA ALA A 415 -16.31 -10.10 -14.01
C ALA A 415 -15.98 -9.07 -12.91
N GLY A 416 -14.87 -8.34 -13.07
CA GLY A 416 -14.49 -7.24 -12.20
C GLY A 416 -15.54 -6.12 -12.17
N LEU A 417 -16.06 -5.70 -13.31
CA LEU A 417 -17.07 -4.65 -13.40
C LEU A 417 -18.39 -5.04 -12.70
N ILE A 418 -18.86 -6.28 -12.91
CA ILE A 418 -20.08 -6.80 -12.25
C ILE A 418 -19.90 -6.76 -10.74
N VAL A 419 -18.76 -7.24 -10.23
CA VAL A 419 -18.47 -7.23 -8.79
C VAL A 419 -18.39 -5.80 -8.26
N LEU A 420 -17.74 -4.87 -8.99
CA LEU A 420 -17.62 -3.49 -8.55
C LEU A 420 -18.99 -2.81 -8.43
N ILE A 421 -19.88 -3.02 -9.40
CA ILE A 421 -21.26 -2.52 -9.37
C ILE A 421 -22.03 -3.17 -8.21
N ALA A 422 -21.94 -4.48 -8.05
CA ALA A 422 -22.62 -5.19 -6.96
C ALA A 422 -22.17 -4.67 -5.58
N MET A 423 -20.86 -4.51 -5.36
CA MET A 423 -20.33 -3.95 -4.11
C MET A 423 -20.79 -2.51 -3.90
N PHE A 424 -20.84 -1.67 -4.95
CA PHE A 424 -21.38 -0.32 -4.83
C PHE A 424 -22.85 -0.33 -4.39
N VAL A 425 -23.70 -1.13 -5.04
CA VAL A 425 -25.12 -1.28 -4.69
C VAL A 425 -25.28 -1.78 -3.26
N PHE A 426 -24.52 -2.80 -2.85
CA PHE A 426 -24.58 -3.34 -1.49
C PHE A 426 -24.12 -2.31 -0.46
N GLY A 427 -23.04 -1.56 -0.75
CA GLY A 427 -22.56 -0.48 0.12
C GLY A 427 -23.61 0.61 0.34
N VAL A 428 -24.28 1.05 -0.73
CA VAL A 428 -25.39 2.02 -0.65
C VAL A 428 -26.55 1.47 0.19
N PHE A 429 -26.93 0.21 -0.04
CA PHE A 429 -28.02 -0.45 0.68
C PHE A 429 -27.74 -0.64 2.18
N ILE A 430 -26.46 -0.78 2.56
CA ILE A 430 -26.02 -0.95 3.94
C ILE A 430 -25.85 0.40 4.66
N LEU A 431 -25.30 1.42 3.98
CA LEU A 431 -24.90 2.68 4.62
C LEU A 431 -26.05 3.67 4.80
N ILE A 432 -26.99 3.73 3.86
CA ILE A 432 -28.05 4.74 3.87
C ILE A 432 -29.20 4.31 4.80
N PRO A 433 -29.49 5.06 5.88
CA PRO A 433 -30.64 4.82 6.75
C PRO A 433 -31.96 4.83 5.95
N GLY A 434 -32.89 3.94 6.30
CA GLY A 434 -34.22 3.89 5.67
C GLY A 434 -34.33 3.01 4.42
N LEU A 435 -33.23 2.72 3.69
CA LEU A 435 -33.24 1.71 2.61
C LEU A 435 -33.30 0.28 3.16
N ARG A 436 -32.88 0.09 4.41
CA ARG A 436 -32.95 -1.16 5.17
C ARG A 436 -33.66 -0.89 6.50
N SER A 437 -34.63 -1.73 6.85
CA SER A 437 -35.40 -1.65 8.11
C SER A 437 -34.52 -1.82 9.37
N ASP A 438 -33.35 -2.44 9.23
CA ASP A 438 -32.36 -2.70 10.29
C ASP A 438 -31.07 -1.93 9.96
N SER A 439 -31.12 -0.60 10.06
CA SER A 439 -29.95 0.28 9.93
C SER A 439 -28.92 -0.02 11.03
N LEU A 440 -27.64 0.28 10.77
CA LEU A 440 -26.58 0.18 11.78
C LEU A 440 -26.95 0.99 13.03
N SER A 441 -26.54 0.51 14.21
CA SER A 441 -26.74 1.25 15.46
C SER A 441 -25.91 2.55 15.44
N SER A 442 -26.35 3.56 16.19
CA SER A 442 -25.63 4.82 16.28
C SER A 442 -24.17 4.62 16.77
N GLU A 443 -23.92 3.69 17.67
CA GLU A 443 -22.56 3.38 18.17
C GLU A 443 -21.65 2.76 17.11
N THR A 444 -22.22 2.00 16.16
CA THR A 444 -21.47 1.39 15.06
C THR A 444 -20.83 2.47 14.17
N TYR A 445 -21.57 3.53 13.85
CA TYR A 445 -21.04 4.67 13.10
C TYR A 445 -19.90 5.35 13.85
N LEU A 446 -20.09 5.62 15.15
CA LEU A 446 -19.08 6.26 15.99
C LEU A 446 -17.78 5.45 16.06
N LEU A 447 -17.87 4.13 16.28
CA LEU A 447 -16.71 3.25 16.33
C LEU A 447 -15.94 3.23 15.01
N PHE A 448 -16.64 3.28 13.88
CA PHE A 448 -16.00 3.31 12.58
C PHE A 448 -15.29 4.64 12.30
N ILE A 449 -15.86 5.76 12.77
CA ILE A 449 -15.21 7.08 12.75
C ILE A 449 -13.93 7.05 13.61
N LEU A 450 -14.02 6.54 14.84
CA LEU A 450 -12.87 6.44 15.75
C LEU A 450 -11.75 5.58 15.16
N TRP A 451 -12.08 4.44 14.53
CA TRP A 451 -11.09 3.61 13.85
C TRP A 451 -10.42 4.31 12.66
N SER A 452 -11.17 5.15 11.95
CA SER A 452 -10.63 5.98 10.85
C SER A 452 -9.68 7.05 11.37
N VAL A 453 -9.99 7.68 12.51
CA VAL A 453 -9.09 8.63 13.20
C VAL A 453 -7.82 7.93 13.67
N PHE A 454 -7.91 6.73 14.26
CA PHE A 454 -6.72 5.96 14.64
C PHE A 454 -5.86 5.58 13.42
N GLY A 455 -6.48 5.23 12.30
CA GLY A 455 -5.77 4.96 11.05
C GLY A 455 -5.01 6.17 10.54
N MET A 456 -5.60 7.35 10.69
CA MET A 456 -5.01 8.63 10.32
C MET A 456 -3.76 8.94 11.17
N ILE A 457 -3.87 8.81 12.50
CA ILE A 457 -2.76 9.00 13.45
C ILE A 457 -1.64 7.99 13.18
N PHE A 458 -2.01 6.72 12.95
CA PHE A 458 -1.06 5.66 12.67
C PHE A 458 -0.34 5.89 11.33
N PHE A 459 -1.05 6.32 10.29
CA PHE A 459 -0.46 6.63 8.99
C PHE A 459 0.55 7.78 9.07
N HIS A 460 0.23 8.84 9.82
CA HIS A 460 1.17 9.93 10.07
C HIS A 460 2.48 9.41 10.70
N ARG A 461 2.37 8.49 11.67
CA ARG A 461 3.54 7.84 12.28
C ARG A 461 4.32 6.99 11.26
N VAL A 462 3.66 6.29 10.35
CA VAL A 462 4.31 5.51 9.28
C VAL A 462 5.12 6.43 8.36
N ILE A 463 4.52 7.50 7.85
CA ILE A 463 5.21 8.49 6.99
C ILE A 463 6.43 9.07 7.71
N SER A 464 6.28 9.46 8.98
CA SER A 464 7.37 10.07 9.75
C SER A 464 8.59 9.16 9.93
N LYS A 465 8.41 7.84 9.80
CA LYS A 465 9.47 6.83 9.98
C LYS A 465 9.94 6.20 8.68
N ASP A 466 9.28 6.47 7.56
CA ASP A 466 9.59 5.86 6.27
C ASP A 466 10.80 6.53 5.60
N ARG A 467 12.00 6.07 5.97
CA ARG A 467 13.26 6.56 5.41
C ARG A 467 13.40 6.29 3.90
N ALA A 468 12.73 5.25 3.39
CA ALA A 468 12.82 4.84 2.00
C ALA A 468 11.77 5.51 1.09
N ARG A 469 10.89 6.35 1.67
CA ARG A 469 9.95 7.22 0.95
C ARG A 469 8.99 6.45 0.02
N HIS A 470 8.51 5.31 0.50
CA HIS A 470 7.47 4.51 -0.12
C HIS A 470 6.07 5.13 0.07
N PHE A 471 5.80 5.72 1.24
CA PHE A 471 4.51 6.25 1.67
C PHE A 471 4.42 7.78 1.53
N GLY A 472 3.18 8.28 1.47
CA GLY A 472 2.88 9.71 1.46
C GLY A 472 2.87 10.33 0.06
N LYS A 473 3.25 9.60 -0.99
CA LYS A 473 3.29 10.12 -2.37
C LYS A 473 1.94 10.64 -2.86
N ALA A 474 0.84 10.13 -2.33
CA ALA A 474 -0.51 10.61 -2.60
C ALA A 474 -1.23 10.99 -1.31
N ILE A 475 -2.05 12.04 -1.39
CA ILE A 475 -2.92 12.50 -0.30
C ILE A 475 -4.15 11.58 -0.15
N ILE A 476 -4.23 10.51 -0.95
CA ILE A 476 -5.40 9.63 -1.06
C ILE A 476 -5.82 9.00 0.27
N VAL A 477 -4.87 8.63 1.15
CA VAL A 477 -5.19 8.06 2.47
C VAL A 477 -6.00 9.06 3.29
N TRP A 478 -5.58 10.32 3.26
CA TRP A 478 -6.24 11.37 4.01
C TRP A 478 -7.59 11.73 3.41
N ILE A 479 -7.66 11.87 2.08
CA ILE A 479 -8.95 12.13 1.41
C ILE A 479 -9.95 11.03 1.77
N VAL A 480 -9.56 9.76 1.67
CA VAL A 480 -10.45 8.64 1.98
C VAL A 480 -10.86 8.65 3.46
N LEU A 481 -9.93 8.78 4.40
CA LEU A 481 -10.26 8.78 5.83
C LEU A 481 -11.11 9.99 6.23
N VAL A 482 -10.80 11.19 5.74
CA VAL A 482 -11.60 12.40 5.99
C VAL A 482 -13.00 12.26 5.41
N SER A 483 -13.13 11.76 4.18
CA SER A 483 -14.43 11.53 3.54
C SER A 483 -15.26 10.49 4.29
N ILE A 484 -14.64 9.41 4.79
CA ILE A 484 -15.31 8.43 5.64
C ILE A 484 -15.80 9.09 6.93
N ILE A 485 -14.94 9.86 7.61
CA ILE A 485 -15.30 10.55 8.86
C ILE A 485 -16.46 11.52 8.66
N LEU A 486 -16.44 12.30 7.57
CA LEU A 486 -17.51 13.22 7.21
C LEU A 486 -18.83 12.49 6.89
N LEU A 487 -18.78 11.53 5.96
CA LEU A 487 -19.97 10.80 5.53
C LEU A 487 -20.61 10.08 6.71
N LEU A 488 -19.83 9.32 7.47
CA LEU A 488 -20.33 8.59 8.62
C LEU A 488 -20.78 9.52 9.75
N GLY A 489 -20.15 10.69 9.91
CA GLY A 489 -20.58 11.70 10.88
C GLY A 489 -21.96 12.25 10.57
N ILE A 490 -22.26 12.51 9.29
CA ILE A 490 -23.59 12.94 8.84
C ILE A 490 -24.62 11.83 9.06
N LEU A 491 -24.29 10.59 8.67
CA LEU A 491 -25.19 9.45 8.85
C LEU A 491 -25.44 9.11 10.32
N TRP A 492 -24.42 9.27 11.17
CA TRP A 492 -24.53 9.10 12.61
C TRP A 492 -25.49 10.13 13.22
N MET A 493 -25.41 11.39 12.77
CA MET A 493 -26.31 12.45 13.22
C MET A 493 -27.76 12.19 12.84
N ASP A 494 -28.01 11.80 11.58
CA ASP A 494 -29.36 11.42 11.12
C ASP A 494 -29.91 10.26 11.96
N LYS A 495 -29.08 9.23 12.22
CA LYS A 495 -29.49 8.10 13.03
C LYS A 495 -29.76 8.47 14.50
N LEU A 496 -28.90 9.30 15.08
CA LEU A 496 -29.04 9.79 16.45
C LEU A 496 -30.31 10.64 16.62
N GLU A 497 -30.63 11.47 15.62
CA GLU A 497 -31.84 12.29 15.60
C GLU A 497 -33.10 11.41 15.51
N GLN A 498 -33.10 10.39 14.65
CA GLN A 498 -34.20 9.43 14.54
C GLN A 498 -34.43 8.66 15.87
N GLU A 499 -33.36 8.14 16.49
CA GLU A 499 -33.44 7.43 17.77
C GLU A 499 -33.91 8.34 18.90
N SER A 500 -33.39 9.57 18.96
CA SER A 500 -33.77 10.54 19.99
C SER A 500 -35.23 11.00 19.83
N THR A 501 -35.68 11.20 18.60
CA THR A 501 -37.08 11.56 18.29
C THR A 501 -38.03 10.43 18.69
N LEU A 502 -37.67 9.18 18.40
CA LEU A 502 -38.46 8.02 18.80
C LEU A 502 -38.53 7.87 20.33
N ASN A 503 -37.41 8.09 21.03
CA ASN A 503 -37.39 8.06 22.50
C ASN A 503 -38.26 9.16 23.10
N VAL A 504 -38.22 10.38 22.55
CA VAL A 504 -39.10 11.47 22.97
C VAL A 504 -40.57 11.14 22.72
N LEU A 505 -40.91 10.52 21.58
CA LEU A 505 -42.27 10.08 21.30
C LEU A 505 -42.74 9.02 22.29
N ASN A 506 -41.88 8.04 22.62
CA ASN A 506 -42.17 7.01 23.62
C ASN A 506 -42.35 7.62 25.02
N ASP A 507 -41.48 8.56 25.42
CA ASP A 507 -41.59 9.27 26.69
C ASP A 507 -42.89 10.11 26.76
N PHE A 508 -43.33 10.65 25.63
CA PHE A 508 -44.60 11.39 25.52
C PHE A 508 -45.82 10.46 25.61
N HIS A 509 -45.78 9.30 24.96
CA HIS A 509 -46.81 8.27 25.09
C HIS A 509 -46.88 7.77 26.54
N ALA A 510 -45.74 7.50 27.16
CA ALA A 510 -45.66 7.06 28.55
C ALA A 510 -46.27 8.10 29.53
N TYR A 511 -46.11 9.39 29.23
CA TYR A 511 -46.74 10.47 29.98
C TYR A 511 -48.28 10.41 29.88
N HIS A 512 -48.83 10.23 28.67
CA HIS A 512 -50.27 10.06 28.49
C HIS A 512 -50.82 8.77 29.11
N ASP A 513 -50.04 7.69 29.08
CA ASP A 513 -50.37 6.40 29.69
C ASP A 513 -50.17 6.41 31.22
N LYS A 514 -49.70 7.53 31.80
CA LYS A 514 -49.40 7.70 33.23
C LYS A 514 -48.43 6.66 33.79
N THR A 515 -47.50 6.20 32.95
CA THR A 515 -46.47 5.23 33.31
C THR A 515 -45.13 5.88 33.69
N VAL A 516 -45.04 7.20 33.59
CA VAL A 516 -43.88 8.00 34.03
C VAL A 516 -43.93 8.28 35.55
N PRO A 517 -42.79 8.61 36.19
CA PRO A 517 -42.74 9.01 37.60
C PRO A 517 -43.70 10.15 37.96
N GLN A 518 -44.20 10.14 39.20
CA GLN A 518 -45.23 11.07 39.68
C GLN A 518 -44.81 12.55 39.59
N GLU A 519 -43.53 12.85 39.78
CA GLU A 519 -42.94 14.19 39.60
C GLU A 519 -43.17 14.76 38.19
N ILE A 520 -43.19 13.89 37.18
CA ILE A 520 -43.40 14.29 35.78
C ILE A 520 -44.90 14.49 35.51
N LEU A 521 -45.77 13.70 36.15
CA LEU A 521 -47.23 13.83 36.02
C LEU A 521 -47.78 15.11 36.65
N GLU A 522 -47.03 15.72 37.57
CA GLU A 522 -47.37 17.01 38.18
C GLU A 522 -47.09 18.20 37.24
N MET A 523 -46.28 18.00 36.20
CA MET A 523 -45.99 19.02 35.18
C MET A 523 -47.17 19.19 34.24
N SER A 524 -47.34 20.41 33.70
CA SER A 524 -48.26 20.59 32.58
C SER A 524 -47.73 19.94 31.30
N GLU A 525 -48.61 19.51 30.40
CA GLU A 525 -48.19 18.90 29.12
C GLU A 525 -47.26 19.83 28.32
N SER A 526 -47.57 21.14 28.30
CA SER A 526 -46.70 22.14 27.67
C SER A 526 -45.31 22.20 28.29
N GLU A 527 -45.23 22.07 29.61
CA GLU A 527 -43.96 22.14 30.34
C GLU A 527 -43.13 20.86 30.13
N TYR A 528 -43.78 19.70 30.13
CA TYR A 528 -43.10 18.44 29.82
C TYR A 528 -42.64 18.38 28.35
N MET A 529 -43.44 18.90 27.41
CA MET A 529 -43.05 19.03 26.01
C MET A 529 -41.85 19.96 25.81
N ASP A 530 -41.73 21.05 26.57
CA ASP A 530 -40.52 21.89 26.54
C ASP A 530 -39.29 21.13 27.06
N VAL A 531 -39.43 20.37 28.14
CA VAL A 531 -38.34 19.51 28.67
C VAL A 531 -37.89 18.48 27.65
N LEU A 532 -38.83 17.79 27.00
CA LEU A 532 -38.53 16.80 25.96
C LEU A 532 -37.87 17.44 24.74
N THR A 533 -38.38 18.58 24.27
CA THR A 533 -37.81 19.32 23.14
C THR A 533 -36.40 19.82 23.45
N LYS A 534 -36.18 20.34 24.67
CA LYS A 534 -34.86 20.76 25.14
C LYS A 534 -33.88 19.59 25.25
N ARG A 535 -34.34 18.43 25.70
CA ARG A 535 -33.53 17.19 25.73
C ARG A 535 -33.12 16.78 24.31
N LEU A 536 -34.07 16.75 23.36
CA LEU A 536 -33.80 16.44 21.95
C LEU A 536 -32.77 17.40 21.35
N ASN A 537 -32.98 18.71 21.50
CA ASN A 537 -32.05 19.74 21.02
C ASN A 537 -30.67 19.60 21.65
N MET A 538 -30.58 19.31 22.95
CA MET A 538 -29.30 19.12 23.64
C MET A 538 -28.54 17.88 23.13
N THR A 539 -29.24 16.79 22.84
CA THR A 539 -28.65 15.59 22.23
C THR A 539 -28.09 15.89 20.84
N ASN A 540 -28.87 16.59 19.99
CA ASN A 540 -28.44 16.98 18.65
C ASN A 540 -27.23 17.95 18.70
N ILE A 541 -27.23 18.92 19.61
CA ILE A 541 -26.09 19.84 19.79
C ILE A 541 -24.84 19.08 20.23
N LYS A 542 -24.95 18.16 21.21
CA LYS A 542 -23.82 17.33 21.65
C LYS A 542 -23.27 16.48 20.51
N GLY A 543 -24.14 15.83 19.73
CA GLY A 543 -23.75 15.08 18.54
C GLY A 543 -23.00 15.95 17.53
N LEU A 544 -23.53 17.14 17.23
CA LEU A 544 -22.92 18.07 16.29
C LEU A 544 -21.52 18.52 16.75
N ILE A 545 -21.35 18.83 18.04
CA ILE A 545 -20.04 19.18 18.61
C ILE A 545 -19.04 18.04 18.42
N VAL A 546 -19.46 16.78 18.62
CA VAL A 546 -18.59 15.61 18.42
C VAL A 546 -18.20 15.48 16.95
N VAL A 547 -19.14 15.59 16.00
CA VAL A 547 -18.84 15.52 14.56
C VAL A 547 -17.90 16.63 14.13
N LEU A 548 -18.18 17.88 14.54
CA LEU A 548 -17.32 19.03 14.20
C LEU A 548 -15.92 18.89 14.80
N SER A 549 -15.80 18.35 16.02
CA SER A 549 -14.50 18.10 16.65
C SER A 549 -13.70 17.03 15.90
N LEU A 550 -14.34 15.91 15.53
CA LEU A 550 -13.71 14.84 14.76
C LEU A 550 -13.31 15.32 13.35
N PHE A 551 -14.14 16.15 12.72
CA PHE A 551 -13.82 16.78 11.46
C PHE A 551 -12.65 17.75 11.57
N ALA A 552 -12.63 18.62 12.59
CA ALA A 552 -11.54 19.56 12.82
C ALA A 552 -10.19 18.84 13.07
N ILE A 553 -10.19 17.76 13.86
CA ILE A 553 -9.01 16.90 14.05
C ILE A 553 -8.55 16.31 12.72
N SER A 554 -9.50 15.84 11.90
CA SER A 554 -9.22 15.21 10.61
C SER A 554 -8.62 16.20 9.60
N VAL A 555 -9.17 17.42 9.53
CA VAL A 555 -8.66 18.50 8.68
C VAL A 555 -7.29 18.98 9.18
N GLY A 556 -7.11 19.15 10.49
CA GLY A 556 -5.82 19.51 11.08
C GLY A 556 -4.73 18.48 10.75
N GLY A 557 -5.04 17.19 10.87
CA GLY A 557 -4.15 16.11 10.47
C GLY A 557 -3.83 16.12 8.98
N PHE A 558 -4.84 16.31 8.12
CA PHE A 558 -4.69 16.45 6.67
C PHE A 558 -3.73 17.60 6.33
N LEU A 559 -3.97 18.79 6.90
CA LEU A 559 -3.15 19.99 6.63
C LEU A 559 -1.71 19.79 7.11
N SER A 560 -1.53 19.29 8.34
CA SER A 560 -0.20 18.99 8.89
C SER A 560 0.60 18.06 7.96
N ASN A 561 -0.05 17.01 7.45
CA ASN A 561 0.60 16.10 6.52
C ASN A 561 0.82 16.72 5.14
N TYR A 562 -0.12 17.51 4.62
CA TYR A 562 0.04 18.22 3.35
C TYR A 562 1.26 19.14 3.39
N PHE A 563 1.42 19.93 4.46
CA PHE A 563 2.60 20.77 4.64
C PHE A 563 3.88 19.96 4.80
N SER A 564 3.82 18.83 5.52
CA SER A 564 4.95 17.90 5.63
C SER A 564 5.37 17.39 4.25
N MET A 565 4.42 16.91 3.45
CA MET A 565 4.64 16.45 2.07
C MET A 565 5.23 17.53 1.17
N LYS A 566 4.71 18.76 1.24
CA LYS A 566 5.25 19.88 0.46
C LYS A 566 6.69 20.20 0.85
N LYS A 567 7.00 20.23 2.15
CA LYS A 567 8.37 20.40 2.65
C LYS A 567 9.29 19.28 2.17
N TYR A 568 8.80 18.04 2.13
CA TYR A 568 9.55 16.90 1.61
C TYR A 568 9.81 16.97 0.10
N GLU A 569 8.82 17.41 -0.69
CA GLU A 569 8.98 17.60 -2.13
C GLU A 569 10.05 18.65 -2.43
N THR A 570 10.03 19.77 -1.72
CA THR A 570 11.06 20.82 -1.84
C THR A 570 12.45 20.27 -1.49
N ALA A 571 12.58 19.58 -0.36
CA ALA A 571 13.86 19.00 0.07
C ALA A 571 14.40 17.95 -0.93
N LEU A 572 13.51 17.17 -1.56
CA LEU A 572 13.90 16.21 -2.60
C LEU A 572 14.39 16.92 -3.86
N LYS A 573 13.71 17.98 -4.31
CA LYS A 573 14.16 18.77 -5.47
C LYS A 573 15.56 19.35 -5.23
N THR A 574 15.78 19.94 -4.06
CA THR A 574 17.10 20.47 -3.69
C THR A 574 18.18 19.39 -3.63
N ASP A 575 17.89 18.19 -3.10
CA ASP A 575 18.86 17.07 -3.08
C ASP A 575 19.20 16.58 -4.50
N VAL A 576 18.20 16.50 -5.39
CA VAL A 576 18.41 16.13 -6.81
C VAL A 576 19.25 17.18 -7.52
N GLU A 577 18.94 18.47 -7.36
CA GLU A 577 19.72 19.58 -7.92
C GLU A 577 21.17 19.56 -7.42
N THR A 578 21.37 19.34 -6.11
CA THR A 578 22.71 19.27 -5.50
C THR A 578 23.51 18.08 -6.04
N LYS A 579 22.87 16.91 -6.19
CA LYS A 579 23.51 15.72 -6.77
C LYS A 579 23.82 15.88 -8.24
N ASN A 580 22.93 16.49 -9.02
CA ASN A 580 23.19 16.78 -10.43
C ASN A 580 24.38 17.71 -10.58
N LYS A 581 24.47 18.77 -9.76
CA LYS A 581 25.64 19.65 -9.73
C LYS A 581 26.92 18.89 -9.37
N HIS A 582 26.88 18.06 -8.32
CA HIS A 582 28.03 17.26 -7.94
C HIS A 582 28.46 16.26 -9.03
N ILE A 583 27.52 15.66 -9.75
CA ILE A 583 27.81 14.79 -10.89
C ILE A 583 28.49 15.58 -12.01
N ALA A 584 27.99 16.77 -12.34
CA ALA A 584 28.61 17.64 -13.34
C ALA A 584 30.06 18.02 -12.94
N ASP A 585 30.27 18.43 -11.68
CA ASP A 585 31.59 18.75 -11.15
C ASP A 585 32.54 17.53 -11.20
N LEU A 586 32.05 16.34 -10.89
CA LEU A 586 32.82 15.10 -10.98
C LEU A 586 33.19 14.76 -12.44
N GLN A 587 32.25 14.93 -13.38
CA GLN A 587 32.51 14.71 -14.81
C GLN A 587 33.60 15.66 -15.32
N GLN A 588 33.51 16.95 -15.00
CA GLN A 588 34.52 17.94 -15.38
C GLN A 588 35.90 17.62 -14.78
N ASN A 589 35.97 17.31 -13.49
CA ASN A 589 37.21 16.94 -12.83
C ASN A 589 37.81 15.64 -13.40
N PHE A 590 36.98 14.68 -13.81
CA PHE A 590 37.44 13.45 -14.44
C PHE A 590 38.07 13.71 -15.81
N VAL A 591 37.44 14.56 -16.63
CA VAL A 591 38.00 15.01 -17.92
C VAL A 591 39.35 15.70 -17.72
N ILE A 592 39.43 16.69 -16.83
CA ILE A 592 40.68 17.40 -16.53
C ILE A 592 41.74 16.44 -15.99
N GLY A 593 41.37 15.50 -15.12
CA GLY A 593 42.27 14.48 -14.58
C GLY A 593 42.84 13.56 -15.66
N MET A 594 42.01 13.11 -16.62
CA MET A 594 42.47 12.30 -17.75
C MET A 594 43.44 13.06 -18.65
N LEU A 595 43.13 14.32 -18.95
CA LEU A 595 43.98 15.19 -19.73
C LEU A 595 45.33 15.43 -19.03
N THR A 596 45.30 15.67 -17.72
CA THR A 596 46.52 15.81 -16.90
C THR A 596 47.35 14.52 -16.88
N MET A 597 46.71 13.34 -16.88
CA MET A 597 47.43 12.05 -17.01
C MET A 597 48.13 11.91 -18.36
N ILE A 598 47.48 12.31 -19.46
CA ILE A 598 48.08 12.33 -20.80
C ILE A 598 49.27 13.30 -20.82
N GLU A 599 49.11 14.49 -20.24
CA GLU A 599 50.17 15.50 -20.12
C GLU A 599 51.39 14.96 -19.35
N SER A 600 51.16 14.19 -18.27
CA SER A 600 52.24 13.63 -17.46
C SER A 600 53.10 12.56 -18.18
N ARG A 601 52.64 12.07 -19.34
CA ARG A 601 53.44 11.18 -20.20
C ARG A 601 54.47 11.96 -21.03
N ASP A 602 54.23 13.23 -21.30
CA ASP A 602 55.17 14.12 -21.99
C ASP A 602 56.26 14.59 -21.00
N ASN A 603 57.47 14.88 -21.47
CA ASN A 603 58.55 15.47 -20.68
C ASN A 603 58.28 16.96 -20.36
N SER A 604 57.02 17.36 -20.25
CA SER A 604 56.62 18.69 -19.82
C SER A 604 56.70 18.78 -18.28
N THR A 605 56.88 19.98 -17.74
CA THR A 605 56.95 20.22 -16.29
C THR A 605 55.60 20.11 -15.57
N GLY A 606 54.55 19.65 -16.26
CA GLY A 606 53.17 19.61 -15.77
C GLY A 606 52.49 20.98 -15.76
N GLY A 607 51.16 20.99 -15.80
CA GLY A 607 50.34 22.20 -15.75
C GLY A 607 50.20 22.97 -17.07
N HIS A 608 50.76 22.47 -18.17
CA HIS A 608 50.62 23.04 -19.51
C HIS A 608 49.15 23.16 -19.91
N ILE A 609 48.37 22.09 -19.75
CA ILE A 609 46.94 22.08 -20.13
C ILE A 609 46.16 23.16 -19.38
N LYS A 610 46.46 23.36 -18.10
CA LYS A 610 45.83 24.40 -17.30
C LYS A 610 46.27 25.80 -17.75
N ARG A 611 47.58 26.02 -17.92
CA ARG A 611 48.12 27.32 -18.33
C ARG A 611 47.61 27.76 -19.70
N THR A 612 47.60 26.87 -20.68
CA THR A 612 47.06 27.20 -22.01
C THR A 612 45.57 27.46 -21.96
N SER A 613 44.78 26.69 -21.20
CA SER A 613 43.35 26.95 -21.01
C SER A 613 43.06 28.31 -20.35
N ASP A 614 43.85 28.69 -19.34
CA ASP A 614 43.74 29.98 -18.67
C ASP A 614 44.16 31.13 -19.60
N VAL A 615 45.16 30.94 -20.46
CA VAL A 615 45.55 31.92 -21.49
C VAL A 615 44.46 32.06 -22.56
N VAL A 616 43.89 30.95 -23.04
CA VAL A 616 42.74 30.97 -23.95
C VAL A 616 41.60 31.76 -23.33
N LYS A 617 41.28 31.53 -22.06
CA LYS A 617 40.27 32.30 -21.34
C LYS A 617 40.58 33.79 -21.31
N ILE A 618 41.80 34.17 -20.94
CA ILE A 618 42.22 35.59 -20.89
C ILE A 618 42.10 36.24 -22.27
N LEU A 619 42.50 35.54 -23.34
CA LEU A 619 42.39 36.02 -24.72
C LEU A 619 40.94 36.15 -25.17
N THR A 620 40.12 35.12 -24.95
CA THR A 620 38.71 35.12 -25.32
C THR A 620 37.92 36.19 -24.58
N GLU A 621 38.15 36.39 -23.28
CA GLU A 621 37.54 37.49 -22.51
C GLU A 621 37.95 38.87 -23.02
N GLU A 622 39.19 39.04 -23.51
CA GLU A 622 39.64 40.30 -24.10
C GLU A 622 39.03 40.54 -25.49
N MET A 623 38.89 39.49 -26.29
CA MET A 623 38.20 39.52 -27.59
C MET A 623 36.70 39.84 -27.42
N GLN A 624 36.05 39.30 -26.38
CA GLN A 624 34.63 39.50 -26.12
C GLN A 624 34.27 40.97 -25.83
N LYS A 625 35.23 41.78 -25.35
CA LYS A 625 35.03 43.22 -25.15
C LYS A 625 34.86 43.99 -26.45
N ASP A 626 35.28 43.42 -27.58
CA ASP A 626 35.12 44.03 -28.90
C ASP A 626 33.81 43.55 -29.52
N GLU A 627 32.78 44.40 -29.40
CA GLU A 627 31.43 44.14 -29.91
C GLU A 627 31.41 43.86 -31.42
N SER A 628 32.47 44.23 -32.17
CA SER A 628 32.56 43.97 -33.62
C SER A 628 32.86 42.52 -33.99
N LEU A 629 33.31 41.69 -33.03
CA LEU A 629 33.61 40.27 -33.25
C LEU A 629 32.38 39.35 -33.07
N GLU A 630 31.27 39.85 -32.54
CA GLU A 630 30.03 39.10 -32.30
C GLU A 630 30.23 37.76 -31.55
N LEU A 631 31.15 37.72 -30.59
CA LEU A 631 31.38 36.53 -29.76
C LEU A 631 30.33 36.44 -28.65
N ASP A 632 29.34 35.57 -28.82
CA ASP A 632 28.35 35.30 -27.78
C ASP A 632 28.95 34.53 -26.58
N ASP A 633 28.25 34.60 -25.43
CA ASP A 633 28.68 33.96 -24.18
C ASP A 633 28.83 32.44 -24.33
N GLU A 634 27.96 31.78 -25.10
CA GLU A 634 28.00 30.33 -25.30
C GLU A 634 29.27 29.90 -26.06
N PHE A 635 29.68 30.67 -27.05
CA PHE A 635 30.91 30.44 -27.80
C PHE A 635 32.14 30.51 -26.89
N CYS A 636 32.20 31.58 -26.08
CA CYS A 636 33.30 31.82 -25.16
C CYS A 636 33.41 30.67 -24.14
N ASP A 637 32.29 30.28 -23.54
CA ASP A 637 32.22 29.14 -22.63
C ASP A 637 32.64 27.82 -23.32
N CYS A 638 32.21 27.58 -24.56
CA CYS A 638 32.59 26.39 -25.31
C CYS A 638 34.10 26.33 -25.59
N ILE A 639 34.71 27.43 -26.02
CA ILE A 639 36.15 27.50 -26.28
C ILE A 639 36.94 27.25 -24.99
N ILE A 640 36.58 27.91 -23.89
CA ILE A 640 37.28 27.77 -22.60
C ILE A 640 37.21 26.33 -22.09
N ASN A 641 36.04 25.70 -22.21
CA ASN A 641 35.87 24.30 -21.78
C ASN A 641 36.51 23.28 -22.73
N ALA A 642 36.73 23.64 -24.01
CA ALA A 642 37.38 22.81 -25.01
C ALA A 642 38.92 22.91 -24.95
N ALA A 643 39.49 24.05 -24.52
CA ALA A 643 40.93 24.30 -24.44
C ALA A 643 41.74 23.18 -23.77
N PRO A 644 41.30 22.57 -22.66
CA PRO A 644 42.04 21.48 -22.05
C PRO A 644 42.24 20.26 -22.98
N MET A 645 41.37 20.07 -23.96
CA MET A 645 41.32 18.88 -24.82
C MET A 645 42.20 18.95 -26.06
N HIS A 646 42.81 20.11 -26.38
CA HIS A 646 43.54 20.30 -27.64
C HIS A 646 44.62 19.23 -27.89
N ASP A 647 45.29 18.80 -26.83
CA ASP A 647 46.43 17.89 -26.88
C ASP A 647 46.09 16.42 -26.56
N ILE A 648 44.79 16.08 -26.46
CA ILE A 648 44.34 14.73 -26.05
C ILE A 648 44.89 13.62 -26.93
N GLY A 649 45.16 13.91 -28.21
CA GLY A 649 45.68 12.94 -29.17
C GLY A 649 47.11 12.47 -28.90
N LYS A 650 47.86 13.12 -28.00
CA LYS A 650 49.17 12.62 -27.54
C LYS A 650 49.07 11.22 -26.93
N ILE A 651 47.88 10.80 -26.50
CA ILE A 651 47.63 9.44 -26.05
C ILE A 651 47.98 8.37 -27.10
N ALA A 652 47.83 8.70 -28.39
CA ALA A 652 48.08 7.80 -29.52
C ALA A 652 49.54 7.79 -29.99
N VAL A 653 50.41 8.65 -29.43
CA VAL A 653 51.84 8.68 -29.76
C VAL A 653 52.61 7.71 -28.85
N ASP A 654 53.57 6.99 -29.43
CA ASP A 654 54.44 6.05 -28.73
C ASP A 654 55.29 6.77 -27.66
N ASP A 655 55.42 6.17 -26.47
CA ASP A 655 56.17 6.75 -25.34
C ASP A 655 57.64 7.03 -25.68
N ALA A 656 58.28 6.22 -26.54
CA ALA A 656 59.68 6.42 -26.93
C ALA A 656 59.88 7.71 -27.73
N ILE A 657 58.86 8.10 -28.51
CA ILE A 657 58.85 9.37 -29.26
C ILE A 657 58.40 10.49 -28.31
N LEU A 658 57.30 10.31 -27.60
CA LEU A 658 56.74 11.34 -26.70
C LEU A 658 57.73 11.78 -25.61
N ARG A 659 58.56 10.87 -25.10
CA ARG A 659 59.51 11.13 -24.00
C ARG A 659 60.95 11.34 -24.44
N LYS A 660 61.20 11.58 -25.74
CA LYS A 660 62.56 11.72 -26.25
C LYS A 660 63.27 12.96 -25.67
N PRO A 661 64.46 12.83 -25.04
CA PRO A 661 65.26 13.97 -24.64
C PRO A 661 66.09 14.48 -25.84
N GLY A 662 65.55 15.44 -26.59
CA GLY A 662 66.24 16.07 -27.73
C GLY A 662 65.33 16.38 -28.92
N ARG A 663 65.91 16.82 -30.05
CA ARG A 663 65.15 17.06 -31.29
C ARG A 663 64.69 15.74 -31.93
N PHE A 664 63.50 15.74 -32.51
CA PHE A 664 62.98 14.62 -33.31
C PHE A 664 63.74 14.47 -34.63
N THR A 665 63.91 13.23 -35.10
CA THR A 665 64.26 12.98 -36.50
C THR A 665 63.07 13.33 -37.40
N PRO A 666 63.26 13.54 -38.72
CA PRO A 666 62.15 13.80 -39.63
C PRO A 666 61.02 12.77 -39.52
N GLU A 667 61.36 11.49 -39.39
CA GLU A 667 60.40 10.39 -39.29
C GLU A 667 59.63 10.41 -37.96
N GLU A 668 60.32 10.67 -36.85
CA GLU A 668 59.69 10.81 -35.53
C GLU A 668 58.78 12.05 -35.46
N TYR A 669 59.16 13.13 -36.14
CA TYR A 669 58.34 14.34 -36.23
C TYR A 669 57.06 14.09 -37.03
N GLU A 670 57.12 13.30 -38.12
CA GLU A 670 55.90 12.86 -38.82
C GLU A 670 54.96 12.07 -37.91
N VAL A 671 55.49 11.19 -37.05
CA VAL A 671 54.68 10.46 -36.06
C VAL A 671 54.12 11.40 -35.00
N MET A 672 54.91 12.34 -34.47
CA MET A 672 54.42 13.32 -33.48
C MET A 672 53.26 14.15 -34.03
N LYS A 673 53.32 14.60 -35.29
CA LYS A 673 52.26 15.38 -35.92
C LYS A 673 50.90 14.67 -35.99
N THR A 674 50.88 13.34 -35.90
CA THR A 674 49.62 12.57 -35.95
C THR A 674 48.70 12.84 -34.75
N HIS A 675 49.21 13.36 -33.64
CA HIS A 675 48.40 13.59 -32.44
C HIS A 675 47.25 14.57 -32.69
N ALA A 676 47.39 15.58 -33.55
CA ALA A 676 46.32 16.52 -33.84
C ALA A 676 45.13 15.80 -34.51
N LYS A 677 45.42 14.99 -35.54
CA LYS A 677 44.42 14.18 -36.25
C LYS A 677 43.80 13.08 -35.39
N GLU A 678 44.63 12.37 -34.63
CA GLU A 678 44.16 11.33 -33.70
C GLU A 678 43.35 11.93 -32.54
N GLY A 679 43.70 13.12 -32.06
CA GLY A 679 42.96 13.85 -31.03
C GLY A 679 41.54 14.16 -31.48
N ALA A 680 41.38 14.68 -32.68
CA ALA A 680 40.06 14.89 -33.28
C ALA A 680 39.26 13.61 -33.47
N ARG A 681 39.91 12.52 -33.92
CA ARG A 681 39.26 11.19 -34.07
C ARG A 681 38.79 10.62 -32.74
N ILE A 682 39.57 10.83 -31.67
CA ILE A 682 39.22 10.39 -30.32
C ILE A 682 38.07 11.24 -29.77
N LEU A 683 38.16 12.57 -29.92
CA LEU A 683 37.10 13.47 -29.44
C LEU A 683 35.78 13.22 -30.16
N SER A 684 35.78 13.01 -31.47
CA SER A 684 34.53 12.74 -32.21
C SER A 684 33.78 11.52 -31.69
N GLN A 685 34.47 10.54 -31.10
CA GLN A 685 33.86 9.39 -30.43
C GLN A 685 33.42 9.72 -28.98
N ILE A 686 34.21 10.48 -28.24
CA ILE A 686 33.94 10.82 -26.83
C ILE A 686 32.75 11.77 -26.71
N VAL A 687 32.68 12.79 -27.56
CA VAL A 687 31.65 13.84 -27.46
C VAL A 687 30.41 13.57 -28.31
N GLU A 688 30.34 12.46 -29.04
CA GLU A 688 29.20 12.09 -29.90
C GLU A 688 27.85 12.14 -29.17
N SER A 689 27.84 11.77 -27.89
CA SER A 689 26.65 11.71 -27.04
C SER A 689 26.33 13.01 -26.27
N VAL A 690 27.12 14.08 -26.46
CA VAL A 690 26.90 15.38 -25.81
C VAL A 690 25.93 16.19 -26.64
N ASP A 691 24.80 16.66 -26.12
CA ASP A 691 23.76 17.35 -26.91
C ASP A 691 24.20 18.70 -27.52
N ASN A 692 25.18 19.39 -26.94
CA ASN A 692 25.68 20.69 -27.44
C ASN A 692 26.58 20.51 -28.68
N GLU A 693 26.00 20.65 -29.87
CA GLU A 693 26.72 20.55 -31.17
C GLU A 693 27.88 21.54 -31.27
N ARG A 694 27.69 22.77 -30.80
CA ARG A 694 28.70 23.82 -30.90
C ARG A 694 29.96 23.46 -30.11
N PHE A 695 29.79 22.97 -28.88
CA PHE A 695 30.89 22.45 -28.07
C PHE A 695 31.61 21.28 -28.76
N ARG A 696 30.85 20.33 -29.34
CA ARG A 696 31.44 19.19 -30.05
C ARG A 696 32.35 19.65 -31.19
N GLN A 697 31.85 20.56 -32.02
CA GLN A 697 32.59 21.06 -33.16
C GLN A 697 33.84 21.83 -32.72
N ILE A 698 33.73 22.71 -31.73
CA ILE A 698 34.85 23.50 -31.19
C ILE A 698 35.93 22.58 -30.60
N ALA A 699 35.55 21.59 -29.78
CA ALA A 699 36.50 20.66 -29.19
C ALA A 699 37.25 19.84 -30.24
N ILE A 700 36.54 19.35 -31.26
CA ILE A 700 37.14 18.60 -32.38
C ILE A 700 38.08 19.49 -33.19
N ASN A 701 37.62 20.68 -33.58
CA ASN A 701 38.39 21.63 -34.38
C ASN A 701 39.66 22.06 -33.65
N MET A 702 39.55 22.38 -32.37
CA MET A 702 40.69 22.82 -31.57
C MET A 702 41.75 21.72 -31.48
N ALA A 703 41.36 20.46 -31.22
CA ALA A 703 42.32 19.35 -31.24
C ALA A 703 42.91 19.08 -32.64
N HIS A 704 42.11 19.23 -33.70
CA HIS A 704 42.55 18.93 -35.07
C HIS A 704 43.50 20.00 -35.63
N TYR A 705 43.22 21.28 -35.38
CA TYR A 705 43.81 22.37 -36.16
C TYR A 705 44.71 23.32 -35.34
N HIS A 706 44.93 23.11 -34.04
CA HIS A 706 45.75 24.03 -33.21
C HIS A 706 47.23 24.14 -33.64
N HIS A 707 47.70 23.26 -34.54
CA HIS A 707 49.02 23.31 -35.15
C HIS A 707 49.02 23.77 -36.62
N GLU A 708 47.87 24.17 -37.16
CA GLU A 708 47.82 24.87 -38.44
C GLU A 708 48.47 26.25 -38.30
N ARG A 709 49.11 26.70 -39.37
CA ARG A 709 49.79 28.01 -39.42
C ARG A 709 49.06 28.89 -40.42
N TYR A 710 48.92 30.17 -40.11
CA TYR A 710 48.17 31.12 -40.94
C TYR A 710 48.69 31.20 -42.40
N ASP A 711 49.97 30.92 -42.63
CA ASP A 711 50.65 30.84 -43.94
C ASP A 711 50.48 29.50 -44.69
N GLY A 712 49.75 28.52 -44.14
CA GLY A 712 49.53 27.21 -44.74
C GLY A 712 50.69 26.22 -44.58
N THR A 713 51.73 26.55 -43.80
CA THR A 713 52.88 25.65 -43.58
C THR A 713 52.70 24.69 -42.39
N GLY A 714 51.56 24.75 -41.71
CA GLY A 714 51.20 23.92 -40.55
C GLY A 714 50.78 22.49 -40.90
N TYR A 715 50.14 21.83 -39.93
CA TYR A 715 49.59 20.48 -40.05
C TYR A 715 48.30 20.37 -39.21
N PRO A 716 47.40 19.40 -39.46
CA PRO A 716 47.51 18.25 -40.38
C PRO A 716 47.05 18.47 -41.83
N GLU A 717 46.20 19.45 -42.12
CA GLU A 717 45.54 19.66 -43.42
C GLU A 717 46.14 20.82 -44.23
N LYS A 718 47.04 21.64 -43.64
CA LYS A 718 47.73 22.78 -44.29
C LYS A 718 46.78 23.90 -44.70
N LEU A 719 45.80 24.17 -43.85
CA LEU A 719 44.81 25.25 -44.06
C LEU A 719 45.50 26.62 -44.01
N THR A 720 45.00 27.58 -44.81
CA THR A 720 45.60 28.93 -44.89
C THR A 720 44.61 29.99 -44.42
N GLY A 721 45.09 30.96 -43.65
CA GLY A 721 44.30 32.10 -43.22
C GLY A 721 43.09 31.74 -42.36
N GLU A 722 41.93 32.28 -42.71
CA GLU A 722 40.67 32.08 -41.97
C GLU A 722 39.99 30.73 -42.24
N GLU A 723 40.55 29.88 -43.11
CA GLU A 723 40.13 28.49 -43.24
C GLU A 723 40.40 27.69 -41.95
N ILE A 724 41.36 28.15 -41.14
CA ILE A 724 41.62 27.62 -39.81
C ILE A 724 40.52 28.13 -38.86
N PRO A 725 39.77 27.23 -38.18
CA PRO A 725 38.74 27.64 -37.22
C PRO A 725 39.30 28.59 -36.17
N ILE A 726 38.52 29.61 -35.80
CA ILE A 726 39.01 30.68 -34.91
C ILE A 726 39.43 30.13 -33.54
N GLU A 727 38.73 29.12 -33.02
CA GLU A 727 39.07 28.43 -31.78
C GLU A 727 40.46 27.78 -31.81
N ALA A 728 40.88 27.26 -32.97
CA ALA A 728 42.20 26.68 -33.17
C ALA A 728 43.28 27.76 -33.31
N ARG A 729 42.97 28.87 -33.98
CA ARG A 729 43.88 30.03 -34.08
C ARG A 729 44.13 30.68 -32.71
N ILE A 730 43.12 30.77 -31.85
CA ILE A 730 43.26 31.25 -30.46
C ILE A 730 44.14 30.28 -29.66
N MET A 731 43.86 28.99 -29.76
CA MET A 731 44.63 27.94 -29.07
C MET A 731 46.10 27.92 -29.51
N ALA A 732 46.40 28.14 -30.80
CA ALA A 732 47.77 28.18 -31.31
C ALA A 732 48.62 29.29 -30.67
N VAL A 733 48.04 30.48 -30.44
CA VAL A 733 48.72 31.56 -29.72
C VAL A 733 49.00 31.15 -28.27
N ALA A 734 48.00 30.58 -27.59
CA ALA A 734 48.13 30.16 -26.20
C ALA A 734 49.18 29.04 -26.00
N ASP A 735 49.15 28.01 -26.86
CA ASP A 735 50.07 26.87 -26.83
C ASP A 735 51.53 27.30 -27.08
N VAL A 736 51.75 28.09 -28.14
CA VAL A 736 53.10 28.55 -28.47
C VAL A 736 53.61 29.52 -27.41
N TYR A 737 52.78 30.43 -26.90
CA TYR A 737 53.20 31.33 -25.83
C TYR A 737 53.61 30.56 -24.57
N ASP A 738 52.80 29.58 -24.11
CA ASP A 738 53.19 28.71 -22.99
C ASP A 738 54.52 28.00 -23.28
N ALA A 739 54.71 27.48 -24.49
CA ALA A 739 55.96 26.82 -24.89
C ALA A 739 57.21 27.73 -24.84
N LEU A 740 57.02 29.05 -24.96
CA LEU A 740 58.10 30.03 -24.90
C LEU A 740 58.44 30.43 -23.46
N VAL A 741 57.43 30.69 -22.63
CA VAL A 741 57.59 31.26 -21.27
C VAL A 741 57.65 30.22 -20.16
N SER A 742 57.27 28.97 -20.43
CA SER A 742 57.35 27.86 -19.47
C SER A 742 58.65 27.08 -19.58
N LYS A 743 59.15 26.58 -18.45
CA LYS A 743 60.35 25.73 -18.41
C LYS A 743 60.06 24.35 -19.01
N ARG A 744 60.87 23.90 -19.97
CA ARG A 744 60.80 22.54 -20.56
C ARG A 744 62.08 21.76 -20.28
N VAL A 745 62.03 20.43 -20.35
CA VAL A 745 63.18 19.54 -20.04
C VAL A 745 64.42 19.85 -20.90
N TYR A 746 64.22 20.35 -22.12
CA TYR A 746 65.29 20.63 -23.09
C TYR A 746 65.53 22.14 -23.34
N LYS A 747 64.80 23.03 -22.66
CA LYS A 747 64.83 24.48 -22.92
C LYS A 747 64.49 25.29 -21.66
N GLU A 748 65.34 26.25 -21.31
CA GLU A 748 65.03 27.24 -20.27
C GLU A 748 63.94 28.22 -20.73
N LYS A 749 63.18 28.77 -19.79
CA LYS A 749 62.13 29.75 -20.10
C LYS A 749 62.74 31.02 -20.72
N MET A 750 62.07 31.57 -21.73
CA MET A 750 62.42 32.88 -22.30
C MET A 750 61.86 34.00 -21.42
N SER A 751 62.43 35.21 -21.53
CA SER A 751 61.79 36.39 -20.96
C SER A 751 60.47 36.68 -21.67
N PHE A 752 59.53 37.36 -20.99
CA PHE A 752 58.24 37.72 -21.60
C PHE A 752 58.43 38.57 -22.86
N GLU A 753 59.42 39.47 -22.86
CA GLU A 753 59.81 40.32 -23.98
C GLU A 753 60.32 39.53 -25.18
N GLU A 754 61.14 38.50 -24.95
CA GLU A 754 61.59 37.61 -26.02
C GLU A 754 60.44 36.76 -26.58
N ALA A 755 59.59 36.22 -25.71
CA ALA A 755 58.42 35.45 -26.12
C ALA A 755 57.41 36.30 -26.90
N HIS A 756 57.14 37.52 -26.43
CA HIS A 756 56.31 38.52 -27.09
C HIS A 756 56.86 38.83 -28.48
N LYS A 757 58.16 39.12 -28.59
CA LYS A 757 58.80 39.38 -29.87
C LYS A 757 58.61 38.20 -30.84
N ILE A 758 58.77 36.95 -30.39
CA ILE A 758 58.58 35.76 -31.23
C ILE A 758 57.13 35.63 -31.70
N ILE A 759 56.14 35.89 -30.83
CA ILE A 759 54.73 35.87 -31.21
C ILE A 759 54.44 36.95 -32.27
N MET A 760 54.94 38.18 -32.06
CA MET A 760 54.72 39.29 -32.99
C MET A 760 55.49 39.15 -34.30
N ASP A 761 56.70 38.59 -34.30
CA ASP A 761 57.46 38.25 -35.52
C ASP A 761 56.73 37.16 -36.35
N GLY A 762 55.84 36.40 -35.73
CA GLY A 762 54.96 35.41 -36.37
C GLY A 762 53.68 35.98 -36.97
N ASP A 763 53.46 37.30 -36.92
CA ASP A 763 52.27 37.97 -37.47
C ASP A 763 52.10 37.72 -38.97
N GLY A 764 50.90 37.31 -39.37
CA GLY A 764 50.54 37.00 -40.76
C GLY A 764 51.20 35.73 -41.31
N THR A 765 52.04 35.05 -40.53
CA THR A 765 52.71 33.79 -40.89
C THR A 765 52.25 32.64 -40.01
N GLN A 766 52.69 32.60 -38.76
CA GLN A 766 52.26 31.58 -37.81
C GLN A 766 50.90 31.91 -37.21
N PHE A 767 50.65 33.20 -36.93
CA PHE A 767 49.47 33.66 -36.20
C PHE A 767 48.64 34.63 -37.04
N ASP A 768 47.34 34.66 -36.75
CA ASP A 768 46.39 35.61 -37.33
C ASP A 768 46.57 37.00 -36.72
N SER A 769 46.83 38.00 -37.57
CA SER A 769 46.94 39.41 -37.18
C SER A 769 45.74 39.90 -36.38
N LYS A 770 44.52 39.40 -36.68
CA LYS A 770 43.32 39.79 -35.96
C LYS A 770 43.34 39.32 -34.51
N ILE A 771 43.91 38.16 -34.22
CA ILE A 771 44.03 37.63 -32.85
C ILE A 771 45.18 38.32 -32.12
N LEU A 772 46.29 38.63 -32.80
CA LEU A 772 47.44 39.27 -32.17
C LEU A 772 47.13 40.67 -31.60
N VAL A 773 46.18 41.40 -32.20
CA VAL A 773 45.67 42.65 -31.62
C VAL A 773 45.13 42.44 -30.20
N TYR A 774 44.44 41.33 -29.95
CA TYR A 774 43.89 41.01 -28.64
C TYR A 774 44.93 40.37 -27.71
N PHE A 775 45.87 39.61 -28.26
CA PHE A 775 47.04 39.16 -27.50
C PHE A 775 47.82 40.35 -26.92
N GLU A 776 48.04 41.41 -27.70
CA GLU A 776 48.71 42.63 -27.23
C GLU A 776 47.93 43.31 -26.08
N LYS A 777 46.61 43.40 -26.20
CA LYS A 777 45.73 43.96 -25.15
C LYS A 777 45.72 43.08 -23.89
N ALA A 778 45.73 41.77 -24.06
CA ALA A 778 45.66 40.78 -22.98
C ALA A 778 47.02 40.54 -22.31
N ARG A 779 48.13 40.92 -22.97
CA ARG A 779 49.51 40.69 -22.54
C ARG A 779 49.78 41.02 -21.07
N PRO A 780 49.39 42.17 -20.49
CA PRO A 780 49.66 42.47 -19.08
C PRO A 780 49.05 41.43 -18.13
N LYS A 781 47.83 40.96 -18.42
CA LYS A 781 47.16 39.93 -17.63
C LYS A 781 47.80 38.55 -17.80
N ILE A 782 48.24 38.23 -19.02
CA ILE A 782 48.93 36.97 -19.31
C ILE A 782 50.28 36.92 -18.55
N GLU A 783 51.06 38.00 -18.60
CA GLU A 783 52.35 38.10 -17.88
C GLU A 783 52.17 38.08 -16.35
N GLU A 784 51.13 38.75 -15.84
CA GLU A 784 50.75 38.68 -14.43
C GLU A 784 50.41 37.23 -14.03
N TYR A 785 49.61 36.53 -14.84
CA TYR A 785 49.28 35.12 -14.63
C TYR A 785 50.53 34.25 -14.54
N TYR A 786 51.44 34.31 -15.53
CA TYR A 786 52.67 33.52 -15.53
C TYR A 786 53.67 33.93 -14.42
N SER A 787 53.61 35.17 -13.94
CA SER A 787 54.43 35.62 -12.80
C SER A 787 53.90 35.10 -11.45
N SER A 788 52.61 34.75 -11.39
CA SER A 788 51.93 34.32 -10.17
C SER A 788 52.01 32.81 -9.88
N ILE A 789 52.49 32.01 -10.84
CA ILE A 789 52.48 30.53 -10.79
C ILE A 789 53.86 29.89 -10.71
#